data_AF-A0A2H3IZC3-F1
#
_entry.id   AF-A0A2H3IZC3-F1
#
_cell.length_a   1.000
_cell.length_b   1.000
_cell.length_c   1.000
_cell.angle_alpha   90.00
_cell.angle_beta   90.00
_cell.angle_gamma   90.00
#
_symmetry.space_group_name_H-M   'P 1'
#
loop_
_entity.id
_entity.type
_entity.pdbx_description
1 polymer ?
#
loop_
_entity_poly.entity_id
_entity_poly.type
_entity_poly.pdbx_seq_one_letter_code
_entity_poly.pdbx_strand_id
1 'polypeptide(L)'
;MGAFQVYMGVDPAMQQPMSLAPSPSEWQDSLAFPAYATAVSAVIFLLELLLRRKTPQKPHVTDAQSIDSVNTHDRSQLTQCIQNQGGLVSVVYKMARFLSCCALFGLSAASLFALYPSQLRFDPTAKPWLAIGQCTAFAYASVLALVTLASGPKSSEIASRHLSHLLLLTWAVYVYRDVWPLATYTHSPADAADGVLLWVKFALLTFAAVVMPLCTPHQYVPLDPEEKMTPHPTQTASILSNILYTWLDSTVIEAQRVSHLDFDRLPPLADRDHSKILVKRSFSHLDPFQTRSQRHIFWGLMRVFWTEYIVLCLMLISRTIAYLASPVGVNRLLNYLEHGGTGMTVRPWVWIGFLFLGPVLGSLAFQWYLRTATHALVQTEAIITQLVFDHALRIRVKSDAEGASPPATPDSASAVAPAPGADADRAEETSGAADRAGAEAGTQADTGKNLAGRINNLVTTDLENILNGRDFPFLFVEIPLQLVLSTWFLYSLLGWSALAGMAVMGAMMPLPGYIATFLQRIQIEKMKRTDARVQTVTENLGVIRMIKLFGWEPRVAEQLAEKRAEELEYQKKFKLLEFLNNYITHLIPIVSMVVTYALFCSNHSVQKYSKCLGWYPESSKTELLDAYADELNGTEPKPLPAASDIIGFKDTSFTWANNNDGTLTPRRRNFTLRIEGELFFKRGCVNLVVGPTGSGKTSLLMALLG
;
A
#
# COMPACT_ATOMS: atom_id res chain seq x y z
N MET A 1 -14.35 39.01 -28.35
CA MET A 1 -15.42 37.98 -28.39
C MET A 1 -16.71 38.49 -29.05
N GLY A 2 -16.63 39.34 -30.08
CA GLY A 2 -17.81 39.97 -30.70
C GLY A 2 -18.36 39.27 -31.96
N ALA A 3 -17.86 38.08 -32.31
CA ALA A 3 -18.19 37.41 -33.58
C ALA A 3 -18.87 36.04 -33.42
N PHE A 4 -19.20 35.61 -32.19
CA PHE A 4 -19.77 34.28 -31.94
C PHE A 4 -21.28 34.29 -31.66
N GLN A 5 -21.94 35.45 -31.75
CA GLN A 5 -23.33 35.63 -31.32
C GLN A 5 -24.37 35.54 -32.46
N VAL A 6 -23.95 35.30 -33.71
CA VAL A 6 -24.82 35.39 -34.90
C VAL A 6 -25.27 34.02 -35.44
N TYR A 7 -24.74 32.90 -34.94
CA TYR A 7 -25.01 31.57 -35.51
C TYR A 7 -25.97 30.66 -34.74
N MET A 8 -26.53 31.10 -33.62
CA MET A 8 -27.48 30.31 -32.83
C MET A 8 -28.84 30.97 -32.88
N GLY A 9 -29.69 30.52 -33.80
CA GLY A 9 -31.11 30.88 -33.85
C GLY A 9 -31.79 30.49 -32.55
N VAL A 10 -32.01 31.48 -31.69
CA VAL A 10 -32.80 31.34 -30.46
C VAL A 10 -34.15 31.98 -30.72
N ASP A 11 -35.20 31.18 -30.73
CA ASP A 11 -36.58 31.66 -30.83
C ASP A 11 -36.93 32.54 -29.61
N PRO A 12 -37.50 33.75 -29.82
CA PRO A 12 -37.79 34.70 -28.75
C PRO A 12 -39.07 34.39 -27.94
N ALA A 13 -39.67 33.21 -28.09
CA ALA A 13 -41.02 32.91 -27.59
C ALA A 13 -41.09 32.08 -26.27
N MET A 14 -39.97 31.75 -25.62
CA MET A 14 -39.95 30.94 -24.39
C MET A 14 -39.49 31.70 -23.12
N GLN A 15 -39.79 32.99 -23.02
CA GLN A 15 -39.64 33.75 -21.78
C GLN A 15 -41.01 34.15 -21.23
N GLN A 16 -41.67 33.23 -20.52
CA GLN A 16 -42.67 33.60 -19.53
C GLN A 16 -42.01 33.66 -18.15
N PRO A 17 -42.18 34.76 -17.37
CA PRO A 17 -41.62 34.87 -16.03
C PRO A 17 -42.43 33.99 -15.07
N MET A 18 -41.84 32.89 -14.61
CA MET A 18 -42.41 32.07 -13.56
C MET A 18 -42.22 32.77 -12.21
N SER A 19 -43.35 32.97 -11.52
CA SER A 19 -43.59 33.47 -10.16
C SER A 19 -42.39 33.69 -9.21
N LEU A 20 -42.37 34.91 -8.65
CA LEU A 20 -41.58 35.40 -7.50
C LEU A 20 -41.29 34.34 -6.43
N ALA A 21 -40.06 33.82 -6.43
CA ALA A 21 -39.45 33.29 -5.22
C ALA A 21 -39.11 34.47 -4.27
N PRO A 22 -39.22 34.30 -2.94
CA PRO A 22 -38.85 35.35 -2.00
C PRO A 22 -37.38 35.71 -2.20
N SER A 23 -37.08 37.02 -2.29
CA SER A 23 -35.71 37.51 -2.40
C SER A 23 -34.87 36.92 -1.25
N PRO A 24 -33.74 36.26 -1.53
CA PRO A 24 -32.89 35.74 -0.46
C PRO A 24 -32.50 36.89 0.47
N SER A 25 -32.55 36.62 1.78
CA SER A 25 -32.19 37.63 2.80
C SER A 25 -30.83 38.25 2.46
N GLU A 26 -30.66 39.55 2.73
CA GLU A 26 -29.50 40.34 2.29
C GLU A 26 -28.14 39.72 2.66
N TRP A 27 -28.11 38.93 3.73
CA TRP A 27 -26.93 38.25 4.28
C TRP A 27 -26.53 36.95 3.57
N GLN A 28 -27.40 36.39 2.72
CA GLN A 28 -27.19 35.13 2.00
C GLN A 28 -26.54 35.31 0.61
N ASP A 29 -26.16 36.53 0.25
CA ASP A 29 -25.49 36.77 -1.03
C ASP A 29 -24.11 36.10 -1.04
N SER A 30 -23.85 35.26 -2.04
CA SER A 30 -22.61 34.48 -2.11
C SER A 30 -21.37 35.35 -2.28
N LEU A 31 -21.52 36.61 -2.73
CA LEU A 31 -20.44 37.57 -2.84
C LEU A 31 -19.93 38.06 -1.47
N ALA A 32 -20.68 37.83 -0.39
CA ALA A 32 -20.32 38.21 0.96
C ALA A 32 -19.38 37.21 1.64
N PHE A 33 -19.30 35.96 1.15
CA PHE A 33 -18.47 34.91 1.75
C PHE A 33 -16.98 35.27 1.87
N PRO A 34 -16.32 35.89 0.86
CA PRO A 34 -14.95 36.36 1.01
C PRO A 34 -14.77 37.40 2.14
N ALA A 35 -15.74 38.29 2.33
CA ALA A 35 -15.70 39.31 3.39
C ALA A 35 -15.92 38.70 4.79
N TYR A 36 -16.77 37.68 4.92
CA TYR A 36 -16.87 36.93 6.17
C TYR A 36 -15.59 36.14 6.45
N ALA A 37 -15.02 35.51 5.42
CA ALA A 37 -13.77 34.77 5.54
C ALA A 37 -12.60 35.66 5.95
N THR A 38 -12.56 36.93 5.50
CA THR A 38 -11.52 37.88 5.92
C THR A 38 -11.67 38.28 7.37
N ALA A 39 -12.89 38.56 7.83
CA ALA A 39 -13.17 38.86 9.23
C ALA A 39 -12.74 37.69 10.14
N VAL A 40 -13.12 36.46 9.78
CA VAL A 40 -12.74 35.25 10.53
C VAL A 40 -11.23 35.02 10.49
N SER A 41 -10.60 35.11 9.31
CA SER A 41 -9.15 34.92 9.16
C SER A 41 -8.36 35.97 9.93
N ALA A 42 -8.79 37.23 9.94
CA ALA A 42 -8.13 38.30 10.69
C ALA A 42 -8.20 38.06 12.20
N VAL A 43 -9.35 37.62 12.72
CA VAL A 43 -9.51 37.28 14.14
C VAL A 43 -8.63 36.10 14.53
N ILE A 44 -8.62 35.03 13.72
CA ILE A 44 -7.79 33.84 13.98
C ILE A 44 -6.30 34.20 13.92
N PHE A 45 -5.89 34.97 12.91
CA PHE A 45 -4.49 35.39 12.76
C PHE A 45 -4.03 36.25 13.95
N LEU A 46 -4.86 37.20 14.40
CA LEU A 46 -4.58 38.00 15.59
C LEU A 46 -4.50 37.15 16.87
N LEU A 47 -5.39 36.16 17.01
CA LEU A 47 -5.41 35.25 18.15
C LEU A 47 -4.14 34.36 18.16
N GLU A 48 -3.71 33.83 17.02
CA GLU A 48 -2.46 33.07 16.89
C GLU A 48 -1.22 33.93 17.23
N LEU A 49 -1.24 35.20 16.85
CA LEU A 49 -0.16 36.15 17.13
C LEU A 49 -0.10 36.52 18.62
N LEU A 50 -1.27 36.65 19.28
CA LEU A 50 -1.40 36.91 20.72
C LEU A 50 -1.01 35.70 21.58
N LEU A 51 -1.44 34.48 21.20
CA LEU A 51 -1.06 33.25 21.90
C LEU A 51 0.46 33.01 21.86
N ARG A 52 1.12 33.39 20.76
CA ARG A 52 2.58 33.26 20.61
C ARG A 52 3.37 34.22 21.50
N ARG A 53 2.85 35.41 21.78
CA ARG A 53 3.48 36.35 22.72
C ARG A 53 3.63 35.77 24.13
N LYS A 54 2.82 34.77 24.49
CA LYS A 54 2.84 34.11 25.81
C LYS A 54 3.71 32.85 25.88
N THR A 55 4.25 32.35 24.77
CA THR A 55 5.10 31.14 24.79
C THR A 55 6.56 31.57 24.99
N PRO A 56 7.24 31.22 26.10
CA PRO A 56 8.63 31.60 26.31
C PRO A 56 9.52 30.95 25.24
N GLN A 57 10.19 31.81 24.48
CA GLN A 57 11.13 31.42 23.45
C GLN A 57 12.38 30.87 24.17
N LYS A 58 12.66 29.56 24.05
CA LYS A 58 13.96 29.02 24.48
C LYS A 58 15.06 29.78 23.69
N PRO A 59 16.06 30.36 24.37
CA PRO A 59 17.10 31.11 23.70
C PRO A 59 17.86 30.20 22.72
N HIS A 60 18.01 30.70 21.50
CA HIS A 60 18.79 30.07 20.45
C HIS A 60 20.26 30.13 20.89
N VAL A 61 20.90 28.97 21.09
CA VAL A 61 22.36 28.92 21.20
C VAL A 61 22.90 29.44 19.88
N THR A 62 23.70 30.50 19.97
CA THR A 62 24.36 31.12 18.83
C THR A 62 25.74 30.50 18.81
N ASP A 63 26.03 29.65 17.82
CA ASP A 63 27.38 29.13 17.63
C ASP A 63 28.31 30.30 17.29
N ALA A 64 29.30 30.49 18.17
CA ALA A 64 30.33 31.49 18.03
C ALA A 64 31.37 31.02 17.02
N GLN A 65 31.32 31.54 15.79
CA GLN A 65 32.48 31.63 14.91
C GLN A 65 32.42 32.94 14.12
N SER A 66 33.20 33.93 14.58
CA SER A 66 33.46 35.17 13.87
C SER A 66 34.94 35.55 13.98
N ILE A 67 35.70 35.25 12.93
CA ILE A 67 36.92 35.97 12.48
C ILE A 67 36.89 35.72 10.96
N ASP A 68 36.40 36.63 10.11
CA ASP A 68 37.18 37.73 9.57
C ASP A 68 36.32 38.90 9.06
N SER A 69 36.95 40.07 9.08
CA SER A 69 36.41 41.42 9.02
C SER A 69 36.13 41.97 7.61
N VAL A 70 35.05 42.76 7.53
CA VAL A 70 34.96 44.07 6.85
C VAL A 70 34.99 44.04 5.31
N ASN A 71 33.81 43.83 4.71
CA ASN A 71 33.27 44.52 3.51
C ASN A 71 31.94 43.93 2.97
N THR A 72 31.24 43.09 3.74
CA THR A 72 30.12 42.25 3.26
C THR A 72 28.82 42.41 4.05
N HIS A 73 28.59 43.55 4.71
CA HIS A 73 27.44 43.67 5.63
C HIS A 73 26.06 43.65 4.92
N ASP A 74 25.88 44.38 3.82
CA ASP A 74 24.58 44.44 3.12
C ASP A 74 24.25 43.15 2.32
N ARG A 75 25.25 42.52 1.70
CA ARG A 75 25.07 41.24 0.99
C ARG A 75 24.80 40.08 1.96
N SER A 76 25.35 40.14 3.18
CA SER A 76 25.11 39.09 4.20
C SER A 76 23.67 39.12 4.70
N GLN A 77 23.08 40.31 4.93
CA GLN A 77 21.71 40.44 5.44
C GLN A 77 20.66 40.00 4.40
N LEU A 78 20.83 40.39 3.13
CA LEU A 78 19.93 39.96 2.06
C LEU A 78 20.01 38.44 1.84
N THR A 79 21.22 37.87 1.84
CA THR A 79 21.43 36.43 1.68
C THR A 79 20.83 35.65 2.86
N GLN A 80 20.99 36.15 4.08
CA GLN A 80 20.41 35.57 5.29
C GLN A 80 18.87 35.68 5.30
N CYS A 81 18.31 36.79 4.83
CA CYS A 81 16.86 36.95 4.66
C CYS A 81 16.30 35.97 3.62
N ILE A 82 16.97 35.81 2.48
CA ILE A 82 16.59 34.87 1.42
C ILE A 82 16.64 33.43 1.93
N GLN A 83 17.68 33.06 2.69
CA GLN A 83 17.78 31.73 3.30
C GLN A 83 16.67 31.49 4.34
N ASN A 84 16.38 32.48 5.18
CA ASN A 84 15.30 32.41 6.17
C ASN A 84 13.91 32.22 5.53
N GLN A 85 13.72 32.67 4.28
CA GLN A 85 12.45 32.57 3.56
C GLN A 85 12.30 31.32 2.67
N GLY A 86 13.24 30.39 2.71
CA GLY A 86 13.19 29.14 1.93
C GLY A 86 13.92 29.21 0.57
N GLY A 87 14.84 30.16 0.41
CA GLY A 87 15.68 30.31 -0.79
C GLY A 87 15.09 31.23 -1.86
N LEU A 88 15.92 31.57 -2.86
CA LEU A 88 15.60 32.58 -3.88
C LEU A 88 14.33 32.22 -4.68
N VAL A 89 14.17 30.94 -5.03
CA VAL A 89 13.00 30.47 -5.78
C VAL A 89 11.71 30.69 -5.00
N SER A 90 11.68 30.36 -3.70
CA SER A 90 10.49 30.57 -2.85
C SER A 90 10.14 32.06 -2.73
N VAL A 91 11.15 32.93 -2.60
CA VAL A 91 10.95 34.40 -2.55
C VAL A 91 10.34 34.92 -3.85
N VAL A 92 10.79 34.45 -5.01
CA VAL A 92 10.21 34.84 -6.31
C VAL A 92 8.73 34.48 -6.40
N TYR A 93 8.35 33.27 -5.97
CA TYR A 93 6.94 32.86 -5.94
C TYR A 93 6.11 33.72 -4.96
N LYS A 94 6.62 33.98 -3.76
CA LYS A 94 5.95 34.87 -2.77
C LYS A 94 5.77 36.28 -3.31
N MET A 95 6.78 36.81 -4.01
CA MET A 95 6.74 38.15 -4.63
C MET A 95 5.73 38.22 -5.78
N ALA A 96 5.72 37.24 -6.68
CA ALA A 96 4.73 37.18 -7.74
C ALA A 96 3.31 37.04 -7.18
N ARG A 97 3.12 36.27 -6.09
CA ARG A 97 1.82 36.17 -5.40
C ARG A 97 1.39 37.50 -4.77
N PHE A 98 2.32 38.24 -4.17
CA PHE A 98 2.07 39.59 -3.65
C PHE A 98 1.65 40.56 -4.76
N LEU A 99 2.38 40.59 -5.88
CA LEU A 99 2.03 41.41 -7.04
C LEU A 99 0.64 41.08 -7.59
N SER A 100 0.28 39.80 -7.67
CA SER A 100 -1.07 39.39 -8.09
C SER A 100 -2.14 39.84 -7.10
N CYS A 101 -1.90 39.79 -5.78
CA CYS A 101 -2.85 40.29 -4.79
C CYS A 101 -3.01 41.82 -4.89
N CYS A 102 -1.92 42.57 -5.06
CA CYS A 102 -1.96 44.02 -5.27
C CYS A 102 -2.70 44.41 -6.56
N ALA A 103 -2.51 43.66 -7.64
CA ALA A 103 -3.26 43.87 -8.88
C ALA A 103 -4.75 43.53 -8.72
N LEU A 104 -5.12 42.46 -8.00
CA LEU A 104 -6.51 42.15 -7.66
C LEU A 104 -7.14 43.26 -6.80
N PHE A 105 -6.42 43.76 -5.80
CA PHE A 105 -6.86 44.90 -5.00
C PHE A 105 -7.06 46.14 -5.86
N GLY A 106 -6.10 46.49 -6.72
CA GLY A 106 -6.19 47.63 -7.64
C GLY A 106 -7.38 47.52 -8.60
N LEU A 107 -7.62 46.33 -9.17
CA LEU A 107 -8.78 46.08 -10.04
C LEU A 107 -10.10 46.16 -9.27
N SER A 108 -10.15 45.67 -8.03
CA SER A 108 -11.34 45.75 -7.16
C SER A 108 -11.65 47.19 -6.72
N ALA A 109 -10.62 47.97 -6.40
CA ALA A 109 -10.73 49.38 -6.07
C ALA A 109 -11.14 50.20 -7.30
N ALA A 110 -10.58 49.92 -8.47
CA ALA A 110 -11.00 50.53 -9.73
C ALA A 110 -12.47 50.24 -10.04
N SER A 111 -12.95 49.01 -9.82
CA SER A 111 -14.39 48.72 -9.95
C SER A 111 -15.25 49.48 -8.95
N LEU A 112 -14.79 49.64 -7.70
CA LEU A 112 -15.52 50.37 -6.66
C LEU A 112 -15.59 51.88 -6.92
N PHE A 113 -14.51 52.50 -7.38
CA PHE A 113 -14.45 53.96 -7.53
C PHE A 113 -14.81 54.46 -8.92
N ALA A 114 -14.49 53.72 -9.98
CA ALA A 114 -14.68 54.19 -11.36
C ALA A 114 -15.97 53.64 -12.00
N LEU A 115 -16.33 52.38 -11.72
CA LEU A 115 -17.44 51.67 -12.40
C LEU A 115 -18.72 51.64 -11.57
N TYR A 116 -18.60 51.56 -10.25
CA TYR A 116 -19.73 51.49 -9.34
C TYR A 116 -20.64 52.75 -9.36
N PRO A 117 -20.12 53.99 -9.43
CA PRO A 117 -20.97 55.19 -9.50
C PRO A 117 -21.80 55.25 -10.78
N SER A 118 -21.31 54.69 -11.89
CA SER A 118 -22.09 54.54 -13.12
C SER A 118 -23.14 53.44 -13.01
N GLN A 119 -22.82 52.29 -12.39
CA GLN A 119 -23.78 51.20 -12.19
C GLN A 119 -24.94 51.59 -11.26
N LEU A 120 -24.66 52.35 -10.20
CA LEU A 120 -25.69 52.84 -9.26
C LEU A 120 -26.73 53.75 -9.93
N ARG A 121 -26.38 54.38 -11.07
CA ARG A 121 -27.31 55.20 -11.86
C ARG A 121 -28.26 54.36 -12.73
N PHE A 122 -27.85 53.15 -13.10
CA PHE A 122 -28.64 52.25 -13.96
C PHE A 122 -29.40 51.19 -13.15
N ASP A 123 -28.88 50.75 -12.01
CA ASP A 123 -29.53 49.79 -11.10
C ASP A 123 -29.53 50.31 -9.63
N PRO A 124 -30.65 50.84 -9.12
CA PRO A 124 -30.75 51.36 -7.75
C PRO A 124 -30.80 50.27 -6.67
N THR A 125 -30.88 48.99 -7.06
CA THR A 125 -30.85 47.81 -6.17
C THR A 125 -29.44 47.29 -5.89
N ALA A 126 -28.41 47.92 -6.49
CA ALA A 126 -27.02 47.55 -6.28
C ALA A 126 -26.58 47.77 -4.82
N LYS A 127 -25.99 46.74 -4.21
CA LYS A 127 -25.61 46.74 -2.79
C LYS A 127 -24.15 47.21 -2.59
N PRO A 128 -23.90 48.42 -2.05
CA PRO A 128 -22.55 49.00 -2.00
C PRO A 128 -21.60 48.27 -1.05
N TRP A 129 -22.15 47.69 0.01
CA TRP A 129 -21.37 46.98 1.01
C TRP A 129 -20.69 45.71 0.46
N LEU A 130 -21.23 45.09 -0.61
CA LEU A 130 -20.64 43.90 -1.23
C LEU A 130 -19.33 44.23 -1.98
N ALA A 131 -19.33 45.32 -2.75
CA ALA A 131 -18.13 45.78 -3.45
C ALA A 131 -17.06 46.25 -2.45
N ILE A 132 -17.47 46.88 -1.35
CA ILE A 132 -16.58 47.23 -0.23
C ILE A 132 -16.03 45.95 0.45
N GLY A 133 -16.86 44.93 0.64
CA GLY A 133 -16.47 43.62 1.18
C GLY A 133 -15.41 42.91 0.33
N GLN A 134 -15.53 42.95 -1.00
CA GLN A 134 -14.51 42.40 -1.90
C GLN A 134 -13.21 43.19 -1.89
N CYS A 135 -13.31 44.52 -1.91
CA CYS A 135 -12.14 45.41 -1.88
C CYS A 135 -11.36 45.22 -0.57
N THR A 136 -12.06 45.14 0.57
CA THR A 136 -11.45 44.83 1.88
C THR A 136 -10.84 43.43 1.92
N ALA A 137 -11.46 42.45 1.25
CA ALA A 137 -10.90 41.10 1.15
C ALA A 137 -9.55 41.07 0.42
N PHE A 138 -9.45 41.73 -0.73
CA PHE A 138 -8.19 41.80 -1.48
C PHE A 138 -7.16 42.71 -0.80
N ALA A 139 -7.58 43.79 -0.12
CA ALA A 139 -6.69 44.60 0.70
C ALA A 139 -6.04 43.76 1.81
N TYR A 140 -6.83 42.97 2.53
CA TYR A 140 -6.33 42.07 3.56
C TYR A 140 -5.43 40.97 2.97
N ALA A 141 -5.79 40.41 1.80
CA ALA A 141 -4.93 39.45 1.09
C ALA A 141 -3.57 40.06 0.70
N SER A 142 -3.53 41.31 0.23
CA SER A 142 -2.27 42.04 -0.03
C SER A 142 -1.44 42.25 1.22
N VAL A 143 -2.07 42.57 2.37
CA VAL A 143 -1.38 42.69 3.66
C VAL A 143 -0.81 41.35 4.10
N LEU A 144 -1.58 40.26 4.03
CA LEU A 144 -1.08 38.91 4.33
C LEU A 144 0.08 38.52 3.42
N ALA A 145 -0.02 38.79 2.11
CA ALA A 145 1.07 38.55 1.16
C ALA A 145 2.33 39.36 1.50
N LEU A 146 2.18 40.62 1.93
CA LEU A 146 3.31 41.43 2.42
C LEU A 146 3.92 40.82 3.69
N VAL A 147 3.08 40.37 4.64
CA VAL A 147 3.52 39.70 5.87
C VAL A 147 4.31 38.42 5.54
N THR A 148 3.93 37.68 4.49
CA THR A 148 4.71 36.50 4.05
C THR A 148 6.11 36.83 3.54
N LEU A 149 6.31 38.04 2.99
CA LEU A 149 7.59 38.54 2.47
C LEU A 149 8.44 39.27 3.53
N ALA A 150 7.82 39.84 4.56
CA ALA A 150 8.52 40.69 5.54
C ALA A 150 8.77 40.01 6.88
N SER A 151 8.04 38.93 7.21
CA SER A 151 8.09 38.29 8.53
C SER A 151 9.03 37.08 8.60
N GLY A 152 9.44 36.71 9.81
CA GLY A 152 10.22 35.49 10.07
C GLY A 152 9.51 34.19 9.64
N PRO A 153 10.24 33.06 9.52
CA PRO A 153 9.78 31.84 8.85
C PRO A 153 8.46 31.30 9.40
N LYS A 154 8.31 31.26 10.73
CA LYS A 154 7.11 30.74 11.40
C LYS A 154 5.87 31.63 11.26
N SER A 155 6.03 32.92 11.01
CA SER A 155 4.91 33.85 10.78
C SER A 155 4.59 33.95 9.30
N SER A 156 5.61 33.86 8.43
CA SER A 156 5.47 33.73 6.98
C SER A 156 4.67 32.48 6.60
N GLU A 157 4.92 31.35 7.26
CA GLU A 157 4.19 30.10 7.01
C GLU A 157 2.70 30.21 7.37
N ILE A 158 2.38 30.76 8.55
CA ILE A 158 0.99 30.98 8.99
C ILE A 158 0.28 31.93 8.04
N ALA A 159 0.89 33.09 7.75
CA ALA A 159 0.30 34.08 6.85
C ALA A 159 0.06 33.49 5.45
N SER A 160 0.96 32.63 4.96
CA SER A 160 0.82 31.94 3.67
C SER A 160 -0.35 30.95 3.68
N ARG A 161 -0.58 30.21 4.77
CA ARG A 161 -1.74 29.31 4.93
C ARG A 161 -3.05 30.08 4.92
N HIS A 162 -3.16 31.15 5.73
CA HIS A 162 -4.35 32.02 5.75
C HIS A 162 -4.62 32.65 4.39
N LEU A 163 -3.57 33.16 3.72
CA LEU A 163 -3.68 33.71 2.36
C LEU A 163 -4.16 32.66 1.36
N SER A 164 -3.67 31.42 1.43
CA SER A 164 -4.13 30.32 0.56
C SER A 164 -5.58 29.96 0.79
N HIS A 165 -6.02 29.80 2.04
CA HIS A 165 -7.42 29.52 2.34
C HIS A 165 -8.35 30.64 1.87
N LEU A 166 -7.97 31.90 2.10
CA LEU A 166 -8.77 33.05 1.69
C LEU A 166 -8.90 33.17 0.16
N LEU A 167 -7.79 33.07 -0.57
CA LEU A 167 -7.79 33.15 -2.03
C LEU A 167 -8.51 31.96 -2.66
N LEU A 168 -8.36 30.76 -2.09
CA LEU A 168 -9.04 29.55 -2.57
C LEU A 168 -10.56 29.59 -2.33
N LEU A 169 -11.00 30.10 -1.17
CA LEU A 169 -12.42 30.34 -0.90
C LEU A 169 -13.00 31.38 -1.86
N THR A 170 -12.30 32.50 -2.06
CA THR A 170 -12.71 33.53 -3.02
C THR A 170 -12.79 32.95 -4.44
N TRP A 171 -11.79 32.16 -4.85
CA TRP A 171 -11.79 31.48 -6.14
C TRP A 171 -12.98 30.53 -6.30
N ALA A 172 -13.30 29.72 -5.28
CA ALA A 172 -14.45 28.81 -5.30
C ALA A 172 -15.79 29.56 -5.46
N VAL A 173 -15.93 30.73 -4.83
CA VAL A 173 -17.11 31.60 -4.98
C VAL A 173 -17.24 32.08 -6.43
N TYR A 174 -16.17 32.56 -7.06
CA TYR A 174 -16.18 32.97 -8.48
C TYR A 174 -16.45 31.79 -9.42
N VAL A 175 -15.92 30.60 -9.14
CA VAL A 175 -16.23 29.38 -9.92
C VAL A 175 -17.72 29.07 -9.85
N TYR A 176 -18.32 29.12 -8.65
CA TYR A 176 -19.76 28.87 -8.48
C TYR A 176 -20.64 29.95 -9.11
N ARG A 177 -20.26 31.23 -9.03
CA ARG A 177 -21.08 32.35 -9.52
C ARG A 177 -20.96 32.59 -11.02
N ASP A 178 -19.79 32.35 -11.61
CA ASP A 178 -19.51 32.77 -13.00
C ASP A 178 -19.12 31.63 -13.93
N VAL A 179 -18.40 30.61 -13.44
CA VAL A 179 -17.99 29.47 -14.27
C VAL A 179 -19.10 28.41 -14.35
N TRP A 180 -19.77 28.10 -13.23
CA TRP A 180 -20.85 27.11 -13.19
C TRP A 180 -22.07 27.50 -14.05
N PRO A 181 -22.54 28.76 -14.08
CA PRO A 181 -23.63 29.14 -14.98
C PRO A 181 -23.32 28.89 -16.46
N LEU A 182 -22.07 29.08 -16.89
CA LEU A 182 -21.63 28.78 -18.27
C LEU A 182 -21.70 27.29 -18.62
N ALA A 183 -21.64 26.41 -17.61
CA ALA A 183 -21.85 24.98 -17.78
C ALA A 183 -23.33 24.63 -17.99
N THR A 184 -24.27 25.54 -17.70
CA THR A 184 -25.72 25.29 -17.79
C THR A 184 -26.38 26.13 -18.88
N TYR A 185 -27.61 25.76 -19.28
CA TYR A 185 -28.44 26.58 -20.16
C TYR A 185 -29.35 27.54 -19.39
N THR A 186 -29.66 27.23 -18.12
CA THR A 186 -30.66 27.94 -17.31
C THR A 186 -30.12 29.17 -16.58
N HIS A 187 -28.81 29.21 -16.31
CA HIS A 187 -28.19 30.29 -15.56
C HIS A 187 -27.23 31.10 -16.43
N SER A 188 -27.24 32.42 -16.27
CA SER A 188 -26.20 33.32 -16.75
C SER A 188 -25.22 33.67 -15.62
N PRO A 189 -23.96 34.01 -15.92
CA PRO A 189 -23.01 34.48 -14.90
C PRO A 189 -23.59 35.63 -14.08
N ALA A 190 -23.51 35.53 -12.75
CA ALA A 190 -24.12 36.51 -11.85
C ALA A 190 -23.42 37.87 -11.93
N ASP A 191 -22.10 37.87 -12.18
CA ASP A 191 -21.28 39.08 -12.20
C ASP A 191 -20.94 39.51 -13.65
N ALA A 192 -21.79 39.16 -14.63
CA ALA A 192 -21.60 39.51 -16.04
C ALA A 192 -21.50 41.02 -16.31
N ALA A 193 -22.01 41.86 -15.41
CA ALA A 193 -21.93 43.32 -15.48
C ALA A 193 -20.48 43.86 -15.46
N ASP A 194 -19.52 43.11 -14.92
CA ASP A 194 -18.09 43.46 -14.89
C ASP A 194 -17.37 43.17 -16.24
N GLY A 195 -18.04 42.49 -17.18
CA GLY A 195 -17.55 42.27 -18.55
C GLY A 195 -16.15 41.64 -18.62
N VAL A 196 -15.21 42.29 -19.31
CA VAL A 196 -13.82 41.80 -19.48
C VAL A 196 -13.05 41.83 -18.16
N LEU A 197 -13.36 42.77 -17.27
CA LEU A 197 -12.69 42.94 -15.98
C LEU A 197 -12.88 41.71 -15.09
N LEU A 198 -14.05 41.07 -15.16
CA LEU A 198 -14.36 39.82 -14.46
C LEU A 198 -13.35 38.72 -14.81
N TRP A 199 -13.14 38.47 -16.10
CA TRP A 199 -12.26 37.41 -16.58
C TRP A 199 -10.78 37.68 -16.27
N VAL A 200 -10.38 38.95 -16.27
CA VAL A 200 -9.04 39.35 -15.82
C VAL A 200 -8.87 39.11 -14.32
N LYS A 201 -9.84 39.52 -13.49
CA LYS A 201 -9.86 39.23 -12.04
C LYS A 201 -9.82 37.72 -11.79
N PHE A 202 -10.64 36.94 -12.48
CA PHE A 202 -10.69 35.49 -12.34
C PHE A 202 -9.39 34.79 -12.77
N ALA A 203 -8.78 35.21 -13.87
CA ALA A 203 -7.51 34.66 -14.34
C ALA A 203 -6.37 34.95 -13.33
N LEU A 204 -6.29 36.20 -12.85
CA LEU A 204 -5.29 36.61 -11.86
C LEU A 204 -5.52 35.92 -10.51
N LEU A 205 -6.78 35.73 -10.10
CA LEU A 205 -7.16 34.98 -8.92
C LEU A 205 -6.81 33.50 -9.06
N THR A 206 -7.07 32.87 -10.20
CA THR A 206 -6.69 31.48 -10.48
C THR A 206 -5.17 31.30 -10.41
N PHE A 207 -4.42 32.24 -10.98
CA PHE A 207 -2.97 32.24 -10.89
C PHE A 207 -2.51 32.33 -9.41
N ALA A 208 -3.00 33.31 -8.64
CA ALA A 208 -2.60 33.54 -7.26
C ALA A 208 -3.09 32.47 -6.25
N ALA A 209 -4.28 31.90 -6.47
CA ALA A 209 -4.94 30.96 -5.57
C ALA A 209 -4.57 29.50 -5.84
N VAL A 210 -4.35 29.12 -7.10
CA VAL A 210 -4.15 27.72 -7.51
C VAL A 210 -2.72 27.50 -8.02
N VAL A 211 -2.29 28.23 -9.04
CA VAL A 211 -1.00 27.97 -9.70
C VAL A 211 0.17 28.25 -8.75
N MET A 212 0.16 29.38 -8.05
CA MET A 212 1.27 29.77 -7.19
C MET A 212 1.47 28.80 -6.01
N PRO A 213 0.45 28.44 -5.20
CA PRO A 213 0.62 27.45 -4.15
C PRO A 213 1.03 26.06 -4.65
N LEU A 214 0.56 25.62 -5.82
CA LEU A 214 0.92 24.32 -6.39
C LEU A 214 2.38 24.26 -6.83
N CYS A 215 2.94 25.36 -7.33
CA CYS A 215 4.31 25.45 -7.84
C CYS A 215 5.34 25.89 -6.79
N THR A 216 4.92 26.49 -5.68
CA THR A 216 5.85 26.98 -4.64
C THR A 216 6.56 25.81 -3.97
N PRO A 217 7.91 25.79 -3.90
CA PRO A 217 8.66 24.74 -3.20
C PRO A 217 8.44 24.83 -1.68
N HIS A 218 8.44 23.68 -1.01
CA HIS A 218 8.28 23.61 0.44
C HIS A 218 9.61 23.91 1.13
N GLN A 219 9.53 24.65 2.24
CA GLN A 219 10.70 24.85 3.09
C GLN A 219 10.94 23.57 3.89
N TYR A 220 12.18 23.07 3.84
CA TYR A 220 12.58 21.91 4.62
C TYR A 220 12.52 22.21 6.12
N VAL A 221 11.78 21.38 6.86
CA VAL A 221 11.70 21.40 8.32
C VAL A 221 12.25 20.05 8.83
N PRO A 222 13.42 20.04 9.50
CA PRO A 222 14.01 18.80 10.00
C PRO A 222 13.13 18.20 11.11
N LEU A 223 12.93 16.89 11.07
CA LEU A 223 12.12 16.16 12.08
C LEU A 223 12.82 16.09 13.44
N ASP A 224 14.14 15.88 13.45
CA ASP A 224 14.96 15.94 14.67
C ASP A 224 15.85 17.21 14.61
N PRO A 225 15.62 18.22 15.49
CA PRO A 225 16.36 19.47 15.48
C PRO A 225 17.86 19.33 15.80
N GLU A 226 18.25 18.22 16.44
CA GLU A 226 19.61 17.94 16.91
C GLU A 226 20.51 17.34 15.82
N GLU A 227 19.95 16.64 14.82
CA GLU A 227 20.68 15.99 13.73
C GLU A 227 20.13 16.49 12.38
N LYS A 228 20.68 17.59 11.85
CA LYS A 228 20.27 18.12 10.53
C LYS A 228 20.78 17.23 9.40
N MET A 229 19.85 16.56 8.73
CA MET A 229 20.14 15.68 7.58
C MET A 229 20.08 16.45 6.25
N THR A 230 20.70 15.89 5.20
CA THR A 230 20.55 16.39 3.84
C THR A 230 19.13 16.11 3.35
N PRO A 231 18.34 17.13 2.95
CA PRO A 231 16.94 16.93 2.63
C PRO A 231 16.75 16.11 1.35
N HIS A 232 15.85 15.13 1.39
CA HIS A 232 15.42 14.43 0.18
C HIS A 232 14.61 15.40 -0.71
N PRO A 233 14.74 15.34 -2.06
CA PRO A 233 14.03 16.23 -2.98
C PRO A 233 12.52 16.35 -2.74
N THR A 234 11.82 15.27 -2.35
CA THR A 234 10.37 15.29 -2.03
C THR A 234 10.00 16.17 -0.83
N GLN A 235 10.92 16.41 0.11
CA GLN A 235 10.69 17.26 1.27
C GLN A 235 10.77 18.75 0.90
N THR A 236 11.45 19.08 -0.20
CA THR A 236 11.59 20.46 -0.73
C THR A 236 10.74 20.72 -1.97
N ALA A 237 10.29 19.68 -2.66
CA ALA A 237 9.52 19.77 -3.90
C ALA A 237 8.17 20.49 -3.70
N SER A 238 7.67 21.12 -4.76
CA SER A 238 6.33 21.69 -4.79
C SER A 238 5.25 20.60 -4.80
N ILE A 239 4.00 20.93 -4.49
CA ILE A 239 2.89 19.95 -4.54
C ILE A 239 2.78 19.37 -5.95
N LEU A 240 2.86 20.21 -6.98
CA LEU A 240 2.80 19.77 -8.37
C LEU A 240 3.96 18.83 -8.72
N SER A 241 5.19 19.17 -8.31
CA SER A 241 6.34 18.30 -8.54
C SER A 241 6.20 16.96 -7.82
N ASN A 242 5.63 16.95 -6.62
CA ASN A 242 5.33 15.73 -5.90
C ASN A 242 4.21 14.91 -6.56
N ILE A 243 3.20 15.52 -7.16
CA ILE A 243 2.11 14.82 -7.86
C ILE A 243 2.61 14.20 -9.17
N LEU A 244 3.43 14.94 -9.93
CA LEU A 244 3.93 14.53 -11.25
C LEU A 244 5.26 13.78 -11.20
N TYR A 245 5.87 13.63 -10.02
CA TYR A 245 7.19 13.01 -9.83
C TYR A 245 8.35 13.72 -10.53
N THR A 246 8.21 15.00 -10.89
CA THR A 246 9.25 15.73 -11.64
C THR A 246 10.56 15.92 -10.86
N TRP A 247 10.55 15.73 -9.55
CA TRP A 247 11.75 15.73 -8.72
C TRP A 247 12.71 14.56 -9.05
N LEU A 248 12.20 13.50 -9.69
CA LEU A 248 13.00 12.34 -10.10
C LEU A 248 13.65 12.56 -11.49
N ASP A 249 13.17 13.52 -12.27
CA ASP A 249 13.60 13.76 -13.66
C ASP A 249 15.12 13.95 -13.75
N SER A 250 15.73 14.67 -12.80
CA SER A 250 17.18 14.87 -12.78
C SER A 250 17.95 13.57 -12.65
N THR A 251 17.49 12.66 -11.78
CA THR A 251 18.11 11.35 -11.56
C THR A 251 17.92 10.43 -12.77
N VAL A 252 16.73 10.44 -13.39
CA VAL A 252 16.46 9.64 -14.60
C VAL A 252 17.33 10.11 -15.78
N ILE A 253 17.43 11.43 -15.98
CA ILE A 253 18.25 12.00 -17.04
C ILE A 253 19.74 11.71 -16.80
N GLU A 254 20.21 11.74 -15.55
CA GLU A 254 21.59 11.36 -15.21
C GLU A 254 21.83 9.86 -15.45
N ALA A 255 20.91 9.00 -15.01
CA ALA A 255 20.97 7.56 -15.23
C ALA A 255 21.00 7.20 -16.73
N GLN A 256 20.37 8.00 -17.59
CA GLN A 256 20.42 7.80 -19.04
C GLN A 256 21.82 8.11 -19.63
N ARG A 257 22.58 9.01 -19.01
CA ARG A 257 23.89 9.47 -19.53
C ARG A 257 25.05 8.57 -19.12
N VAL A 258 24.89 7.77 -18.07
CA VAL A 258 25.96 6.91 -17.51
C VAL A 258 25.55 5.44 -17.64
N SER A 259 26.50 4.54 -17.90
CA SER A 259 26.20 3.09 -18.02
C SER A 259 25.81 2.43 -16.70
N HIS A 260 26.27 2.97 -15.58
CA HIS A 260 25.95 2.53 -14.23
C HIS A 260 25.83 3.77 -13.32
N LEU A 261 24.71 3.90 -12.62
CA LEU A 261 24.53 4.98 -11.66
C LEU A 261 25.01 4.50 -10.28
N ASP A 262 26.08 5.13 -9.77
CA ASP A 262 26.64 4.81 -8.47
C ASP A 262 25.66 5.17 -7.33
N PHE A 263 25.70 4.41 -6.23
CA PHE A 263 24.80 4.57 -5.09
C PHE A 263 24.86 5.98 -4.47
N ASP A 264 26.04 6.59 -4.41
CA ASP A 264 26.25 7.93 -3.83
C ASP A 264 25.59 9.06 -4.64
N ARG A 265 25.18 8.77 -5.89
CA ARG A 265 24.48 9.73 -6.76
C ARG A 265 22.96 9.65 -6.64
N LEU A 266 22.44 8.66 -5.91
CA LEU A 266 21.02 8.57 -5.64
C LEU A 266 20.60 9.64 -4.62
N PRO A 267 19.34 10.13 -4.69
CA PRO A 267 18.82 11.03 -3.67
C PRO A 267 18.94 10.43 -2.26
N PRO A 268 19.37 11.22 -1.25
CA PRO A 268 19.50 10.74 0.12
C PRO A 268 18.11 10.41 0.70
N LEU A 269 18.01 9.39 1.54
CA LEU A 269 16.73 8.96 2.12
C LEU A 269 16.01 10.11 2.85
N ALA A 270 14.67 10.17 2.79
CA ALA A 270 13.92 11.18 3.53
C ALA A 270 13.99 10.95 5.05
N ASP A 271 13.99 12.03 5.84
CA ASP A 271 14.09 11.95 7.32
C ASP A 271 13.14 10.92 7.93
N ARG A 272 11.87 10.94 7.50
CA ARG A 272 10.82 10.03 7.99
C ARG A 272 11.08 8.53 7.75
N ASP A 273 11.97 8.20 6.82
CA ASP A 273 12.25 6.83 6.40
C ASP A 273 13.50 6.25 7.06
N HIS A 274 14.23 7.07 7.83
CA HIS A 274 15.38 6.59 8.57
C HIS A 274 14.95 5.65 9.70
N SER A 275 15.66 4.53 9.84
CA SER A 275 15.37 3.49 10.84
C SER A 275 15.28 4.04 12.27
N LYS A 276 16.18 4.97 12.66
CA LYS A 276 16.15 5.62 13.99
C LYS A 276 14.77 6.25 14.30
N ILE A 277 14.21 6.99 13.34
CA ILE A 277 12.93 7.68 13.48
C ILE A 277 11.76 6.68 13.41
N LEU A 278 11.84 5.72 12.49
CA LEU A 278 10.84 4.66 12.36
C LEU A 278 10.73 3.83 13.64
N VAL A 279 11.85 3.44 14.26
CA VAL A 279 11.90 2.72 15.53
C VAL A 279 11.26 3.51 16.65
N LYS A 280 11.64 4.79 16.81
CA LYS A 280 11.08 5.69 17.84
C LYS A 280 9.56 5.83 17.73
N ARG A 281 9.03 5.90 16.50
CA ARG A 281 7.58 5.98 16.25
C ARG A 281 6.86 4.64 16.46
N SER A 282 7.45 3.53 16.02
CA SER A 282 6.75 2.25 15.84
C SER A 282 6.91 1.27 17.01
N PHE A 283 8.07 1.23 17.69
CA PHE A 283 8.34 0.22 18.74
C PHE A 283 7.43 0.36 19.95
N SER A 284 6.97 1.57 20.25
CA SER A 284 5.98 1.82 21.31
C SER A 284 4.67 1.06 21.12
N HIS A 285 4.36 0.63 19.89
CA HIS A 285 3.13 -0.10 19.54
C HIS A 285 3.38 -1.54 19.06
N LEU A 286 4.63 -1.86 18.67
CA LEU A 286 4.98 -3.13 18.02
C LEU A 286 5.89 -4.02 18.87
N ASP A 287 6.75 -3.45 19.73
CA ASP A 287 7.66 -4.25 20.57
C ASP A 287 6.84 -4.98 21.65
N PRO A 288 6.83 -6.34 21.67
CA PRO A 288 6.12 -7.11 22.68
C PRO A 288 6.58 -6.80 24.12
N PHE A 289 7.83 -6.39 24.29
CA PHE A 289 8.39 -6.06 25.61
C PHE A 289 7.89 -4.69 26.11
N GLN A 290 7.61 -3.74 25.22
CA GLN A 290 7.08 -2.42 25.59
C GLN A 290 5.56 -2.44 25.74
N THR A 291 4.86 -3.16 24.86
CA THR A 291 3.39 -3.15 24.77
C THR A 291 2.73 -4.07 25.81
N ARG A 292 3.47 -5.04 26.38
CA ARG A 292 2.98 -6.06 27.35
C ARG A 292 1.75 -6.86 26.90
N SER A 293 1.41 -6.82 25.61
CA SER A 293 0.20 -7.42 25.05
C SER A 293 0.56 -8.44 23.97
N GLN A 294 -0.02 -9.64 24.04
CA GLN A 294 0.16 -10.74 23.08
C GLN A 294 -0.70 -10.57 21.80
N ARG A 295 -1.05 -9.32 21.43
CA ARG A 295 -1.88 -9.08 20.24
C ARG A 295 -1.07 -9.31 18.96
N HIS A 296 -1.73 -9.81 17.91
CA HIS A 296 -1.11 -10.00 16.60
C HIS A 296 -0.47 -8.69 16.08
N ILE A 297 0.75 -8.80 15.56
CA ILE A 297 1.58 -7.69 15.03
C ILE A 297 0.81 -6.85 14.00
N PHE A 298 -0.07 -7.49 13.22
CA PHE A 298 -0.96 -6.83 12.25
C PHE A 298 -1.70 -5.62 12.83
N TRP A 299 -2.29 -5.76 14.03
CA TRP A 299 -3.05 -4.67 14.64
C TRP A 299 -2.16 -3.54 15.16
N GLY A 300 -0.93 -3.86 15.57
CA GLY A 300 0.07 -2.86 15.91
C GLY A 300 0.51 -2.07 14.67
N LEU A 301 0.73 -2.76 13.55
CA LEU A 301 1.15 -2.16 12.28
C LEU A 301 0.06 -1.25 11.71
N MET A 302 -1.19 -1.73 11.75
CA MET A 302 -2.38 -0.95 11.36
C MET A 302 -2.51 0.33 12.19
N ARG A 303 -2.20 0.28 13.49
CA ARG A 303 -2.22 1.45 14.36
C ARG A 303 -1.08 2.43 14.06
N VAL A 304 0.11 1.95 13.70
CA VAL A 304 1.24 2.82 13.32
C VAL A 304 0.94 3.58 12.02
N PHE A 305 0.33 2.89 11.05
CA PHE A 305 0.05 3.41 9.71
C PHE A 305 -1.41 3.83 9.48
N TRP A 306 -2.17 4.10 10.53
CA TRP A 306 -3.60 4.38 10.41
C TRP A 306 -3.91 5.59 9.52
N THR A 307 -3.06 6.64 9.58
CA THR A 307 -3.17 7.83 8.72
C THR A 307 -2.96 7.49 7.25
N GLU A 308 -1.97 6.66 6.97
CA GLU A 308 -1.59 6.21 5.64
C GLU A 308 -2.72 5.34 5.06
N TYR A 309 -3.30 4.42 5.85
CA TYR A 309 -4.46 3.64 5.43
C TYR A 309 -5.70 4.48 5.14
N ILE A 310 -5.98 5.54 5.91
CA ILE A 310 -7.07 6.48 5.59
C ILE A 310 -6.84 7.14 4.23
N VAL A 311 -5.61 7.57 3.95
CA VAL A 311 -5.24 8.15 2.66
C VAL A 311 -5.41 7.13 1.54
N LEU A 312 -4.97 5.88 1.73
CA LEU A 312 -5.17 4.79 0.76
C LEU A 312 -6.65 4.58 0.44
N CYS A 313 -7.51 4.46 1.46
CA CYS A 313 -8.95 4.30 1.28
C CYS A 313 -9.57 5.49 0.54
N LEU A 314 -9.18 6.72 0.88
CA LEU A 314 -9.68 7.92 0.22
C LEU A 314 -9.26 7.98 -1.27
N MET A 315 -8.02 7.60 -1.58
CA MET A 315 -7.56 7.52 -2.97
C MET A 315 -8.34 6.46 -3.75
N LEU A 316 -8.59 5.27 -3.18
CA LEU A 316 -9.40 4.23 -3.81
C LEU A 316 -10.83 4.71 -4.09
N ILE A 317 -11.50 5.33 -3.10
CA ILE A 317 -12.85 5.91 -3.27
C ILE A 317 -12.85 6.94 -4.41
N SER A 318 -11.89 7.87 -4.40
CA SER A 318 -11.79 8.91 -5.42
C SER A 318 -11.56 8.34 -6.82
N ARG A 319 -10.74 7.28 -6.93
CA ARG A 319 -10.48 6.56 -8.18
C ARG A 319 -11.75 5.89 -8.71
N THR A 320 -12.48 5.19 -7.85
CA THR A 320 -13.72 4.49 -8.24
C THR A 320 -14.78 5.50 -8.74
N ILE A 321 -14.93 6.63 -8.07
CA ILE A 321 -15.84 7.71 -8.49
C ILE A 321 -15.38 8.30 -9.83
N ALA A 322 -14.08 8.55 -10.01
CA ALA A 322 -13.53 9.09 -11.24
C ALA A 322 -13.72 8.15 -12.45
N TYR A 323 -13.67 6.83 -12.23
CA TYR A 323 -13.98 5.85 -13.28
C TYR A 323 -15.44 5.85 -13.72
N LEU A 324 -16.37 6.22 -12.84
CA LEU A 324 -17.78 6.38 -13.20
C LEU A 324 -18.04 7.62 -14.07
N ALA A 325 -17.15 8.63 -14.02
CA ALA A 325 -17.31 9.87 -14.77
C ALA A 325 -17.35 9.64 -16.30
N SER A 326 -16.58 8.66 -16.81
CA SER A 326 -16.54 8.38 -18.26
C SER A 326 -17.85 7.77 -18.78
N PRO A 327 -18.37 6.65 -18.22
CA PRO A 327 -19.68 6.12 -18.61
C PRO A 327 -20.82 7.14 -18.46
N VAL A 328 -20.83 7.93 -17.38
CA VAL A 328 -21.83 9.00 -17.19
C VAL A 328 -21.71 10.07 -18.26
N GLY A 329 -20.49 10.52 -18.59
CA GLY A 329 -20.23 11.50 -19.62
C GLY A 329 -20.68 11.04 -21.00
N VAL A 330 -20.37 9.79 -21.39
CA VAL A 330 -20.83 9.21 -22.65
C VAL A 330 -22.36 9.15 -22.71
N ASN A 331 -23.02 8.63 -21.67
CA ASN A 331 -24.48 8.52 -21.64
C ASN A 331 -25.17 9.88 -21.79
N ARG A 332 -24.68 10.91 -21.09
CA ARG A 332 -25.25 12.27 -21.18
C ARG A 332 -25.01 12.92 -22.54
N LEU A 333 -23.87 12.64 -23.17
CA LEU A 333 -23.57 13.13 -24.51
C LEU A 333 -24.45 12.45 -25.57
N LEU A 334 -24.66 11.13 -25.48
CA LEU A 334 -25.58 10.40 -26.36
C LEU A 334 -27.00 10.92 -26.24
N ASN A 335 -27.50 11.10 -25.02
CA ASN A 335 -28.83 11.65 -24.78
C ASN A 335 -28.99 13.06 -25.39
N TYR A 336 -27.96 13.91 -25.29
CA TYR A 336 -27.94 15.21 -25.95
C TYR A 336 -28.03 15.10 -27.48
N LEU A 337 -27.30 14.16 -28.09
CA LEU A 337 -27.31 13.93 -29.54
C LEU A 337 -28.67 13.40 -30.02
N GLU A 338 -29.34 12.55 -29.24
CA GLU A 338 -30.65 11.98 -29.57
C GLU A 338 -31.78 13.01 -29.51
N HIS A 339 -31.79 13.88 -28.49
CA HIS A 339 -32.90 14.81 -28.23
C HIS A 339 -32.62 16.25 -28.69
N GLY A 340 -31.51 16.47 -29.40
CA GLY A 340 -31.12 17.80 -29.91
C GLY A 340 -30.96 18.86 -28.82
N GLY A 341 -30.66 18.45 -27.58
CA GLY A 341 -30.52 19.34 -26.42
C GLY A 341 -31.82 19.80 -25.74
N THR A 342 -33.00 19.30 -26.16
CA THR A 342 -34.27 19.64 -25.50
C THR A 342 -34.35 19.05 -24.08
N GLY A 343 -34.65 19.88 -23.07
CA GLY A 343 -34.79 19.46 -21.68
C GLY A 343 -33.49 19.21 -20.88
N MET A 344 -32.31 19.50 -21.45
CA MET A 344 -31.03 19.31 -20.79
C MET A 344 -30.57 20.56 -20.02
N THR A 345 -30.19 20.40 -18.75
CA THR A 345 -29.74 21.51 -17.89
C THR A 345 -28.26 21.86 -18.11
N VAL A 346 -27.41 20.87 -18.39
CA VAL A 346 -25.95 21.00 -18.52
C VAL A 346 -25.53 20.91 -19.99
N ARG A 347 -24.61 21.80 -20.41
CA ARG A 347 -24.08 21.87 -21.77
C ARG A 347 -23.15 20.68 -22.10
N PRO A 348 -23.05 20.25 -23.36
CA PRO A 348 -22.26 19.08 -23.78
C PRO A 348 -20.78 19.15 -23.45
N TRP A 349 -20.17 20.34 -23.52
CA TRP A 349 -18.73 20.51 -23.32
C TRP A 349 -18.27 20.08 -21.91
N VAL A 350 -19.15 20.15 -20.91
CA VAL A 350 -18.87 19.66 -19.55
C VAL A 350 -18.72 18.14 -19.53
N TRP A 351 -19.63 17.44 -20.21
CA TRP A 351 -19.58 15.98 -20.32
C TRP A 351 -18.38 15.52 -21.15
N ILE A 352 -17.99 16.27 -22.19
CA ILE A 352 -16.72 16.05 -22.90
C ILE A 352 -15.54 16.26 -21.96
N GLY A 353 -15.58 17.30 -21.12
CA GLY A 353 -14.59 17.54 -20.07
C GLY A 353 -14.47 16.36 -19.09
N PHE A 354 -15.59 15.71 -18.72
CA PHE A 354 -15.58 14.53 -17.86
C PHE A 354 -14.89 13.32 -18.49
N LEU A 355 -14.97 13.15 -19.82
CA LEU A 355 -14.25 12.08 -20.54
C LEU A 355 -12.73 12.24 -20.45
N PHE A 356 -12.23 13.47 -20.33
CA PHE A 356 -10.81 13.74 -20.12
C PHE A 356 -10.43 13.77 -18.62
N LEU A 357 -11.16 14.55 -17.82
CA LEU A 357 -10.85 14.76 -16.40
C LEU A 357 -11.05 13.51 -15.56
N GLY A 358 -12.05 12.67 -15.87
CA GLY A 358 -12.32 11.43 -15.13
C GLY A 358 -11.11 10.48 -15.12
N PRO A 359 -10.63 10.00 -16.29
CA PRO A 359 -9.44 9.17 -16.38
C PRO A 359 -8.17 9.83 -15.81
N VAL A 360 -8.00 11.15 -15.98
CA VAL A 360 -6.86 11.88 -15.41
C VAL A 360 -6.89 11.86 -13.88
N LEU A 361 -8.02 12.22 -13.26
CA LEU A 361 -8.18 12.18 -11.80
C LEU A 361 -8.05 10.76 -11.25
N GLY A 362 -8.64 9.77 -11.93
CA GLY A 362 -8.50 8.36 -11.56
C GLY A 362 -7.06 7.87 -11.62
N SER A 363 -6.30 8.30 -12.63
CA SER A 363 -4.88 7.99 -12.76
C SER A 363 -4.04 8.66 -11.67
N LEU A 364 -4.30 9.94 -11.38
CA LEU A 364 -3.60 10.65 -10.30
C LEU A 364 -3.87 10.00 -8.93
N ALA A 365 -5.12 9.64 -8.64
CA ALA A 365 -5.49 8.95 -7.41
C ALA A 365 -4.80 7.57 -7.30
N PHE A 366 -4.76 6.81 -8.39
CA PHE A 366 -4.09 5.50 -8.42
C PHE A 366 -2.57 5.62 -8.23
N GLN A 367 -1.92 6.59 -8.88
CA GLN A 367 -0.49 6.82 -8.70
C GLN A 367 -0.16 7.30 -7.28
N TRP A 368 -1.03 8.11 -6.67
CA TRP A 368 -0.89 8.50 -5.27
C TRP A 368 -1.03 7.30 -4.33
N TYR A 369 -2.04 6.44 -4.57
CA TYR A 369 -2.21 5.18 -3.86
C TYR A 369 -0.95 4.33 -3.94
N LEU A 370 -0.43 4.11 -5.15
CA LEU A 370 0.72 3.23 -5.38
C LEU A 370 1.96 3.71 -4.64
N ARG A 371 2.24 5.02 -4.67
CA ARG A 371 3.34 5.61 -3.90
C ARG A 371 3.15 5.41 -2.41
N THR A 372 1.97 5.70 -1.88
CA THR A 372 1.71 5.63 -0.43
C THR A 372 1.77 4.18 0.06
N ALA A 373 1.22 3.24 -0.70
CA ALA A 373 1.24 1.82 -0.38
C ALA A 373 2.67 1.25 -0.43
N THR A 374 3.45 1.63 -1.46
CA THR A 374 4.86 1.21 -1.58
C THR A 374 5.72 1.81 -0.47
N HIS A 375 5.45 3.07 -0.09
CA HIS A 375 6.15 3.73 1.00
C HIS A 375 5.89 3.04 2.36
N ALA A 376 4.62 2.77 2.68
CA ALA A 376 4.24 2.02 3.87
C ALA A 376 4.83 0.59 3.88
N LEU A 377 4.94 -0.05 2.71
CA LEU A 377 5.55 -1.37 2.54
C LEU A 377 7.04 -1.34 2.90
N VAL A 378 7.83 -0.42 2.32
CA VAL A 378 9.27 -0.31 2.60
C VAL A 378 9.51 0.05 4.07
N GLN A 379 8.69 0.94 4.65
CA GLN A 379 8.77 1.26 6.07
C GLN A 379 8.44 0.06 6.96
N THR A 380 7.44 -0.74 6.59
CA THR A 380 7.10 -2.00 7.28
C THR A 380 8.25 -2.99 7.23
N GLU A 381 8.88 -3.14 6.07
CA GLU A 381 10.07 -3.99 5.87
C GLU A 381 11.21 -3.59 6.80
N ALA A 382 11.54 -2.29 6.85
CA ALA A 382 12.57 -1.75 7.73
C ALA A 382 12.24 -1.94 9.22
N ILE A 383 10.99 -1.71 9.62
CA ILE A 383 10.54 -1.86 11.02
C ILE A 383 10.62 -3.32 11.46
N ILE A 384 10.09 -4.26 10.66
CA ILE A 384 10.10 -5.69 11.00
C ILE A 384 11.54 -6.21 11.03
N THR A 385 12.37 -5.84 10.04
CA THR A 385 13.78 -6.23 10.02
C THR A 385 14.52 -5.76 11.28
N GLN A 386 14.33 -4.50 11.68
CA GLN A 386 14.94 -3.97 12.90
C GLN A 386 14.40 -4.64 14.16
N LEU A 387 13.10 -4.92 14.23
CA LEU A 387 12.48 -5.59 15.37
C LEU A 387 13.00 -7.03 15.52
N VAL A 388 13.14 -7.76 14.41
CA VAL A 388 13.73 -9.10 14.39
C VAL A 388 15.21 -9.06 14.76
N PHE A 389 15.96 -8.07 14.27
CA PHE A 389 17.38 -7.90 14.61
C PHE A 389 17.58 -7.58 16.10
N ASP A 390 16.83 -6.64 16.66
CA ASP A 390 16.86 -6.31 18.10
C ASP A 390 16.51 -7.53 18.95
N HIS A 391 15.51 -8.31 18.52
CA HIS A 391 15.13 -9.54 19.20
C HIS A 391 16.24 -10.60 19.13
N ALA A 392 16.86 -10.78 17.97
CA ALA A 392 17.97 -11.71 17.76
C ALA A 392 19.19 -11.36 18.63
N LEU A 393 19.54 -10.07 18.73
CA LEU A 393 20.60 -9.59 19.61
C LEU A 393 20.31 -9.89 21.08
N ARG A 394 19.06 -9.67 21.54
CA ARG A 394 18.66 -9.95 22.93
C ARG A 394 18.69 -11.45 23.24
N ILE A 395 18.25 -12.31 22.32
CA ILE A 395 18.31 -13.77 22.50
C ILE A 395 19.77 -14.23 22.60
N ARG A 396 20.64 -13.74 21.72
CA ARG A 396 22.06 -14.11 21.71
C ARG A 396 22.78 -13.70 23.00
N VAL A 397 22.52 -12.51 23.51
CA VAL A 397 23.09 -12.05 24.79
C VAL A 397 22.62 -12.95 25.95
N LYS A 398 21.37 -13.40 25.94
CA LYS A 398 20.84 -14.30 26.97
C LYS A 398 21.47 -15.70 26.89
N SER A 399 21.65 -16.26 25.69
CA SER A 399 22.34 -17.55 25.51
C SER A 399 23.81 -17.49 25.91
N ASP A 400 24.49 -16.37 25.66
CA ASP A 400 25.90 -16.18 26.06
C ASP A 400 26.04 -15.96 27.58
N ALA A 401 25.06 -15.31 28.22
CA ALA A 401 25.04 -15.12 29.68
C ALA A 401 24.71 -16.42 30.46
N GLU A 402 23.88 -17.30 29.89
CA GLU A 402 23.57 -18.61 30.48
C GLU A 402 24.70 -19.64 30.23
N GLY A 403 25.61 -19.38 29.28
CA GLY A 403 26.77 -20.24 28.96
C GLY A 403 28.11 -19.84 29.58
N ALA A 404 28.19 -18.74 30.33
CA ALA A 404 29.45 -18.22 30.88
C ALA A 404 29.80 -18.81 32.27
N SER A 405 30.38 -20.01 32.29
CA SER A 405 31.37 -20.37 33.34
C SER A 405 32.75 -19.77 32.97
N PRO A 406 33.56 -19.33 33.95
CA PRO A 406 34.73 -18.49 33.68
C PRO A 406 35.84 -19.21 32.89
N PRO A 407 36.66 -18.48 32.11
CA PRO A 407 37.60 -19.08 31.18
C PRO A 407 38.82 -19.64 31.94
N ALA A 408 39.10 -20.94 31.76
CA ALA A 408 40.43 -21.47 32.00
C ALA A 408 41.35 -20.99 30.87
N THR A 409 42.47 -20.37 31.27
CA THR A 409 43.51 -19.78 30.41
C THR A 409 44.10 -20.78 29.41
N PRO A 410 44.50 -20.34 28.20
CA PRO A 410 45.18 -21.19 27.23
C PRO A 410 46.69 -21.18 27.51
N ASP A 411 47.31 -22.34 27.71
CA ASP A 411 48.74 -22.45 27.42
C ASP A 411 49.17 -23.89 27.08
N SER A 412 49.97 -23.93 26.01
CA SER A 412 50.98 -24.92 25.64
C SER A 412 50.57 -26.21 24.91
N ALA A 413 51.09 -26.27 23.69
CA ALA A 413 51.15 -27.39 22.76
C ALA A 413 51.93 -28.60 23.31
N SER A 414 51.55 -29.81 22.89
CA SER A 414 52.45 -30.75 22.18
C SER A 414 51.69 -32.02 21.77
N ALA A 415 52.16 -32.64 20.70
CA ALA A 415 51.68 -33.87 20.08
C ALA A 415 51.95 -35.14 20.93
N VAL A 416 51.41 -36.26 20.41
CA VAL A 416 51.83 -37.68 20.55
C VAL A 416 50.78 -38.60 21.24
N ALA A 417 50.29 -39.58 20.47
CA ALA A 417 49.71 -40.85 20.94
C ALA A 417 50.87 -41.85 21.24
N PRO A 418 50.78 -42.90 22.09
CA PRO A 418 49.65 -43.86 22.17
C PRO A 418 49.31 -44.40 23.59
N ALA A 419 48.30 -45.29 23.65
CA ALA A 419 47.82 -46.11 24.79
C ALA A 419 48.94 -46.97 25.46
N PRO A 420 48.74 -47.80 26.54
CA PRO A 420 47.49 -48.23 27.23
C PRO A 420 47.57 -48.38 28.78
N GLY A 421 46.46 -48.78 29.42
CA GLY A 421 46.52 -49.67 30.60
C GLY A 421 45.81 -49.25 31.91
N ALA A 422 44.89 -50.12 32.33
CA ALA A 422 44.59 -50.58 33.69
C ALA A 422 43.98 -49.63 34.75
N ASP A 423 42.69 -49.86 34.99
CA ASP A 423 42.09 -50.39 36.23
C ASP A 423 42.41 -49.77 37.61
N ALA A 424 41.29 -49.39 38.24
CA ALA A 424 40.82 -49.82 39.56
C ALA A 424 40.97 -48.90 40.80
N ASP A 425 39.82 -48.91 41.50
CA ASP A 425 39.55 -48.71 42.93
C ASP A 425 39.32 -47.28 43.46
N ARG A 426 38.07 -46.88 43.77
CA ARG A 426 37.11 -47.31 44.85
C ARG A 426 37.48 -46.63 46.17
N ALA A 427 36.73 -45.64 46.66
CA ALA A 427 35.61 -45.71 47.64
C ALA A 427 35.47 -44.26 48.18
N GLU A 428 34.42 -43.71 48.78
CA GLU A 428 33.19 -44.21 49.38
C GLU A 428 32.29 -42.97 49.68
N GLU A 429 30.97 -43.18 49.58
CA GLU A 429 29.86 -42.62 50.35
C GLU A 429 29.87 -41.18 50.93
N THR A 430 28.83 -40.39 50.63
CA THR A 430 27.62 -40.29 51.50
C THR A 430 26.59 -39.23 51.02
N SER A 431 25.32 -39.66 51.05
CA SER A 431 24.09 -38.91 51.37
C SER A 431 23.61 -37.69 50.56
N GLY A 432 22.36 -37.79 50.08
CA GLY A 432 21.35 -36.75 50.35
C GLY A 432 20.87 -35.89 49.17
N ALA A 433 19.83 -36.38 48.49
CA ALA A 433 18.73 -35.63 47.84
C ALA A 433 18.98 -34.19 47.32
N ALA A 434 19.03 -34.03 45.98
CA ALA A 434 18.44 -32.88 45.29
C ALA A 434 18.09 -33.22 43.83
N ASP A 435 16.84 -32.97 43.50
CA ASP A 435 16.15 -33.20 42.24
C ASP A 435 16.68 -32.40 41.04
N ARG A 436 16.57 -33.03 39.85
CA ARG A 436 16.24 -32.41 38.55
C ARG A 436 17.11 -31.23 38.06
N ALA A 437 18.28 -31.54 37.52
CA ALA A 437 18.90 -30.76 36.44
C ALA A 437 19.91 -31.65 35.72
N GLY A 438 19.68 -31.99 34.45
CA GLY A 438 20.66 -32.82 33.72
C GLY A 438 20.27 -33.40 32.37
N ALA A 439 19.11 -33.06 31.81
CA ALA A 439 18.67 -33.60 30.52
C ALA A 439 18.63 -32.59 29.36
N GLU A 440 19.29 -31.42 29.47
CA GLU A 440 19.18 -30.36 28.45
C GLU A 440 20.50 -29.96 27.74
N ALA A 441 21.64 -30.58 28.05
CA ALA A 441 22.92 -30.15 27.48
C ALA A 441 23.20 -30.65 26.04
N GLY A 442 22.39 -31.57 25.50
CA GLY A 442 22.56 -32.12 24.14
C GLY A 442 21.77 -31.40 23.03
N THR A 443 20.81 -30.55 23.38
CA THR A 443 19.85 -29.97 22.42
C THR A 443 20.17 -28.51 22.06
N GLN A 444 20.99 -27.82 22.85
CA GLN A 444 21.20 -26.37 22.70
C GLN A 444 22.06 -25.98 21.49
N ALA A 445 23.05 -26.78 21.09
CA ALA A 445 23.91 -26.48 19.93
C ALA A 445 23.16 -26.59 18.58
N ASP A 446 22.17 -27.48 18.50
CA ASP A 446 21.31 -27.64 17.31
C ASP A 446 20.20 -26.58 17.27
N THR A 447 19.77 -26.09 18.44
CA THR A 447 18.77 -25.02 18.55
C THR A 447 19.31 -23.68 18.02
N GLY A 448 20.59 -23.36 18.23
CA GLY A 448 21.22 -22.13 17.75
C GLY A 448 21.34 -22.02 16.22
N LYS A 449 21.67 -23.14 15.54
CA LYS A 449 21.70 -23.21 14.06
C LYS A 449 20.29 -23.12 13.47
N ASN A 450 19.33 -23.80 14.10
CA ASN A 450 17.93 -23.71 13.71
C ASN A 450 17.32 -22.31 13.94
N LEU A 451 17.75 -21.60 14.98
CA LEU A 451 17.29 -20.23 15.26
C LEU A 451 17.76 -19.23 14.19
N ALA A 452 19.04 -19.27 13.81
CA ALA A 452 19.58 -18.42 12.75
C ALA A 452 18.88 -18.67 11.41
N GLY A 453 18.64 -19.95 11.07
CA GLY A 453 17.88 -20.32 9.88
C GLY A 453 16.43 -19.81 9.91
N ARG A 454 15.74 -19.93 11.05
CA ARG A 454 14.38 -19.41 11.25
C ARG A 454 14.32 -17.89 11.15
N ILE A 455 15.30 -17.18 11.72
CA ILE A 455 15.40 -15.71 11.61
C ILE A 455 15.60 -15.31 10.14
N ASN A 456 16.47 -16.00 9.41
CA ASN A 456 16.69 -15.71 8.00
C ASN A 456 15.43 -15.96 7.15
N ASN A 457 14.67 -17.02 7.43
CA ASN A 457 13.39 -17.27 6.76
C ASN A 457 12.33 -16.22 7.12
N LEU A 458 12.29 -15.78 8.37
CA LEU A 458 11.39 -14.71 8.84
C LEU A 458 11.67 -13.38 8.12
N VAL A 459 12.95 -13.03 7.94
CA VAL A 459 13.36 -11.77 7.29
C VAL A 459 13.24 -11.85 5.76
N THR A 460 13.35 -13.02 5.16
CA THR A 460 13.26 -13.18 3.69
C THR A 460 11.84 -13.55 3.25
N THR A 461 11.44 -14.81 3.38
CA THR A 461 10.19 -15.32 2.78
C THR A 461 8.93 -14.85 3.50
N ASP A 462 8.95 -14.81 4.83
CA ASP A 462 7.74 -14.45 5.60
C ASP A 462 7.48 -12.95 5.51
N LEU A 463 8.54 -12.15 5.51
CA LEU A 463 8.45 -10.72 5.26
C LEU A 463 7.87 -10.46 3.88
N GLU A 464 8.41 -11.09 2.83
CA GLU A 464 7.90 -10.96 1.46
C GLU A 464 6.40 -11.31 1.36
N ASN A 465 5.94 -12.36 2.05
CA ASN A 465 4.52 -12.70 2.11
C ASN A 465 3.65 -11.60 2.76
N ILE A 466 4.16 -10.94 3.81
CA ILE A 466 3.47 -9.80 4.44
C ILE A 466 3.45 -8.59 3.49
N LEU A 467 4.56 -8.33 2.77
CA LEU A 467 4.66 -7.24 1.81
C LEU A 467 3.69 -7.43 0.62
N ASN A 468 3.51 -8.67 0.16
CA ASN A 468 2.52 -9.04 -0.86
C ASN A 468 1.07 -8.79 -0.40
N GLY A 469 0.82 -8.73 0.91
CA GLY A 469 -0.48 -8.40 1.50
C GLY A 469 -0.87 -6.92 1.41
N ARG A 470 0.00 -6.02 0.91
CA ARG A 470 -0.24 -4.55 0.89
C ARG A 470 -1.55 -4.12 0.22
N ASP A 471 -2.04 -4.91 -0.73
CA ASP A 471 -3.17 -4.60 -1.60
C ASP A 471 -4.52 -5.10 -1.03
N PHE A 472 -4.56 -5.53 0.23
CA PHE A 472 -5.82 -5.87 0.89
C PHE A 472 -6.88 -4.74 0.91
N PRO A 473 -6.55 -3.42 0.94
CA PRO A 473 -7.57 -2.37 0.90
C PRO A 473 -8.43 -2.39 -0.37
N PHE A 474 -7.93 -2.92 -1.49
CA PHE A 474 -8.74 -3.13 -2.69
C PHE A 474 -9.95 -4.03 -2.42
N LEU A 475 -9.74 -5.11 -1.66
CA LEU A 475 -10.77 -6.12 -1.37
C LEU A 475 -11.94 -5.52 -0.58
N PHE A 476 -11.65 -4.65 0.38
CA PHE A 476 -12.66 -4.12 1.30
C PHE A 476 -13.23 -2.76 0.89
N VAL A 477 -12.54 -2.01 0.01
CA VAL A 477 -12.96 -0.65 -0.38
C VAL A 477 -13.30 -0.57 -1.86
N GLU A 478 -12.34 -0.79 -2.76
CA GLU A 478 -12.54 -0.57 -4.21
C GLU A 478 -13.56 -1.57 -4.78
N ILE A 479 -13.42 -2.86 -4.52
CA ILE A 479 -14.30 -3.91 -5.07
C ILE A 479 -15.78 -3.68 -4.70
N PRO A 480 -16.17 -3.59 -3.41
CA PRO A 480 -17.57 -3.41 -3.05
C PRO A 480 -18.13 -2.05 -3.49
N LEU A 481 -17.34 -0.98 -3.41
CA LEU A 481 -17.76 0.34 -3.88
C LEU A 481 -18.00 0.34 -5.40
N GLN A 482 -17.08 -0.24 -6.17
CA GLN A 482 -17.20 -0.34 -7.61
C GLN A 482 -18.39 -1.19 -8.03
N LEU A 483 -18.63 -2.31 -7.33
CA LEU A 483 -19.78 -3.16 -7.56
C LEU A 483 -21.08 -2.38 -7.34
N VAL A 484 -21.24 -1.74 -6.17
CA VAL A 484 -22.45 -0.95 -5.85
C VAL A 484 -22.68 0.19 -6.83
N LEU A 485 -21.65 0.99 -7.14
CA LEU A 485 -21.78 2.13 -8.06
C LEU A 485 -22.07 1.67 -9.50
N SER A 486 -21.41 0.61 -9.97
CA SER A 486 -21.62 0.09 -11.33
C SER A 486 -23.00 -0.56 -11.47
N THR A 487 -23.43 -1.33 -10.45
CA THR A 487 -24.78 -1.88 -10.36
C THR A 487 -25.84 -0.79 -10.40
N TRP A 488 -25.68 0.25 -9.56
CA TRP A 488 -26.61 1.36 -9.50
C TRP A 488 -26.70 2.10 -10.84
N PHE A 489 -25.55 2.38 -11.46
CA PHE A 489 -25.50 3.05 -12.76
C PHE A 489 -26.13 2.19 -13.88
N LEU A 490 -25.80 0.90 -13.95
CA LEU A 490 -26.36 0.01 -14.97
C LEU A 490 -27.87 -0.19 -14.80
N TYR A 491 -28.35 -0.32 -13.56
CA TYR A 491 -29.79 -0.37 -13.25
C TYR A 491 -30.51 0.92 -13.66
N SER A 492 -29.88 2.09 -13.47
CA SER A 492 -30.44 3.36 -13.93
C SER A 492 -30.58 3.46 -15.46
N LEU A 493 -29.84 2.67 -16.23
CA LEU A 493 -29.90 2.68 -17.69
C LEU A 493 -30.85 1.61 -18.25
N LEU A 494 -30.74 0.37 -17.78
CA LEU A 494 -31.42 -0.79 -18.37
C LEU A 494 -32.55 -1.36 -17.47
N GLY A 495 -32.66 -0.92 -16.22
CA GLY A 495 -33.64 -1.44 -15.27
C GLY A 495 -33.39 -2.91 -14.90
N TRP A 496 -34.46 -3.72 -14.84
CA TRP A 496 -34.41 -5.10 -14.36
C TRP A 496 -33.53 -6.05 -15.20
N SER A 497 -33.33 -5.78 -16.50
CA SER A 497 -32.46 -6.62 -17.34
C SER A 497 -30.98 -6.52 -16.94
N ALA A 498 -30.56 -5.41 -16.32
CA ALA A 498 -29.21 -5.26 -15.76
C ALA A 498 -28.94 -6.28 -14.64
N LEU A 499 -29.90 -6.47 -13.74
CA LEU A 499 -29.77 -7.38 -12.60
C LEU A 499 -29.62 -8.84 -13.05
N ALA A 500 -30.32 -9.24 -14.12
CA ALA A 500 -30.21 -10.58 -14.66
C ALA A 500 -28.82 -10.87 -15.24
N GLY A 501 -28.20 -9.92 -15.93
CA GLY A 501 -26.80 -10.05 -16.38
C GLY A 501 -25.82 -10.19 -15.21
N MET A 502 -25.99 -9.35 -14.19
CA MET A 502 -25.16 -9.45 -12.98
C MET A 502 -25.37 -10.78 -12.23
N ALA A 503 -26.58 -11.33 -12.22
CA ALA A 503 -26.84 -12.64 -11.64
C ALA A 503 -26.09 -13.74 -12.40
N VAL A 504 -26.06 -13.70 -13.73
CA VAL A 504 -25.26 -14.63 -14.55
C VAL A 504 -23.77 -14.45 -14.29
N MET A 505 -23.29 -13.20 -14.22
CA MET A 505 -21.89 -12.91 -13.87
C MET A 505 -21.52 -13.47 -12.49
N GLY A 506 -22.38 -13.30 -11.49
CA GLY A 506 -22.22 -13.87 -10.15
C GLY A 506 -22.23 -15.39 -10.14
N ALA A 507 -23.13 -16.02 -10.91
CA ALA A 507 -23.22 -17.48 -11.04
C ALA A 507 -22.00 -18.09 -11.74
N MET A 508 -21.35 -17.36 -12.65
CA MET A 508 -20.12 -17.80 -13.31
C MET A 508 -18.84 -17.51 -12.52
N MET A 509 -18.87 -16.65 -11.50
CA MET A 509 -17.70 -16.28 -10.68
C MET A 509 -17.00 -17.46 -9.98
N PRO A 510 -17.68 -18.52 -9.49
CA PRO A 510 -17.03 -19.67 -8.87
C PRO A 510 -16.11 -20.44 -9.83
N LEU A 511 -16.37 -20.39 -11.15
CA LEU A 511 -15.64 -21.17 -12.14
C LEU A 511 -14.14 -20.78 -12.23
N PRO A 512 -13.76 -19.49 -12.38
CA PRO A 512 -12.37 -19.06 -12.21
C PRO A 512 -11.76 -19.46 -10.86
N GLY A 513 -12.54 -19.41 -9.78
CA GLY A 513 -12.10 -19.80 -8.44
C GLY A 513 -11.67 -21.27 -8.37
N TYR A 514 -12.50 -22.19 -8.89
CA TYR A 514 -12.15 -23.61 -8.97
C TYR A 514 -10.91 -23.85 -9.83
N ILE A 515 -10.79 -23.20 -10.99
CA ILE A 515 -9.62 -23.33 -11.86
C ILE A 515 -8.36 -22.81 -11.17
N ALA A 516 -8.46 -21.70 -10.43
CA ALA A 516 -7.34 -21.16 -9.65
C ALA A 516 -6.83 -22.16 -8.60
N THR A 517 -7.73 -22.86 -7.88
CA THR A 517 -7.30 -23.92 -6.94
C THR A 517 -6.60 -25.08 -7.63
N PHE A 518 -7.05 -25.47 -8.84
CA PHE A 518 -6.38 -26.51 -9.62
C PHE A 518 -5.03 -26.04 -10.16
N LEU A 519 -4.94 -24.79 -10.60
CA LEU A 519 -3.70 -24.14 -11.03
C LEU A 519 -2.68 -24.13 -9.89
N GLN A 520 -3.09 -23.82 -8.65
CA GLN A 520 -2.22 -23.89 -7.47
C GLN A 520 -1.71 -25.32 -7.21
N ARG A 521 -2.57 -26.35 -7.32
CA ARG A 521 -2.16 -27.75 -7.17
C ARG A 521 -1.09 -28.15 -8.21
N ILE A 522 -1.31 -27.77 -9.48
CA ILE A 522 -0.33 -28.03 -10.55
C ILE A 522 0.95 -27.22 -10.36
N GLN A 523 0.87 -26.00 -9.84
CA GLN A 523 2.04 -25.18 -9.51
C GLN A 523 2.91 -25.84 -8.44
N ILE A 524 2.30 -26.37 -7.39
CA ILE A 524 3.02 -27.11 -6.32
C ILE A 524 3.73 -28.33 -6.92
N GLU A 525 3.04 -29.13 -7.74
CA GLU A 525 3.64 -30.33 -8.32
C GLU A 525 4.76 -29.98 -9.33
N LYS A 526 4.56 -28.94 -10.15
CA LYS A 526 5.61 -28.39 -11.02
C LYS A 526 6.84 -28.00 -10.19
N MET A 527 6.65 -27.29 -9.07
CA MET A 527 7.76 -26.87 -8.22
C MET A 527 8.55 -28.06 -7.68
N LYS A 528 7.89 -29.13 -7.23
CA LYS A 528 8.57 -30.36 -6.80
C LYS A 528 9.48 -30.94 -7.89
N ARG A 529 9.03 -30.92 -9.16
CA ARG A 529 9.84 -31.41 -10.30
C ARG A 529 11.01 -30.48 -10.62
N THR A 530 10.78 -29.17 -10.58
CA THR A 530 11.85 -28.17 -10.73
C THR A 530 12.90 -28.31 -9.64
N ASP A 531 12.49 -28.49 -8.38
CA ASP A 531 13.40 -28.67 -7.24
C ASP A 531 14.22 -29.96 -7.38
N ALA A 532 13.58 -31.07 -7.75
CA ALA A 532 14.28 -32.33 -8.04
C ALA A 532 15.33 -32.16 -9.15
N ARG A 533 15.01 -31.43 -10.23
CA ARG A 533 15.98 -31.12 -11.30
C ARG A 533 17.14 -30.29 -10.76
N VAL A 534 16.86 -29.22 -10.02
CA VAL A 534 17.89 -28.32 -9.47
C VAL A 534 18.80 -29.08 -8.50
N GLN A 535 18.24 -29.96 -7.67
CA GLN A 535 19.01 -30.84 -6.79
C GLN A 535 19.94 -31.75 -7.60
N THR A 536 19.42 -32.49 -8.59
CA THR A 536 20.25 -33.37 -9.44
C THR A 536 21.35 -32.60 -10.17
N VAL A 537 21.06 -31.39 -10.67
CA VAL A 537 22.08 -30.52 -11.28
C VAL A 537 23.16 -30.16 -10.27
N THR A 538 22.78 -29.81 -9.03
CA THR A 538 23.71 -29.43 -7.97
C THR A 538 24.60 -30.60 -7.56
N GLU A 539 24.04 -31.80 -7.40
CA GLU A 539 24.78 -33.04 -7.10
C GLU A 539 25.78 -33.36 -8.21
N ASN A 540 25.37 -33.27 -9.48
CA ASN A 540 26.24 -33.53 -10.63
C ASN A 540 27.36 -32.49 -10.76
N LEU A 541 27.08 -31.21 -10.50
CA LEU A 541 28.10 -30.16 -10.48
C LEU A 541 29.13 -30.39 -9.36
N GLY A 542 28.70 -30.89 -8.20
CA GLY A 542 29.60 -31.26 -7.10
C GLY A 542 30.62 -32.35 -7.48
N VAL A 543 30.28 -33.23 -8.43
CA VAL A 543 31.09 -34.38 -8.84
C VAL A 543 31.60 -34.25 -10.29
N ILE A 544 31.59 -33.03 -10.85
CA ILE A 544 31.86 -32.77 -12.27
C ILE A 544 33.20 -33.31 -12.77
N ARG A 545 34.25 -33.28 -11.94
CA ARG A 545 35.58 -33.79 -12.32
C ARG A 545 35.57 -35.29 -12.59
N MET A 546 34.81 -36.06 -11.80
CA MET A 546 34.67 -37.51 -11.97
C MET A 546 33.90 -37.83 -13.25
N ILE A 547 32.81 -37.09 -13.48
CA ILE A 547 31.96 -37.24 -14.68
C ILE A 547 32.80 -37.03 -15.95
N LYS A 548 33.66 -36.00 -15.97
CA LYS A 548 34.58 -35.75 -17.09
C LYS A 548 35.66 -36.81 -17.25
N LEU A 549 36.26 -37.27 -16.15
CA LEU A 549 37.33 -38.26 -16.18
C LEU A 549 36.88 -39.59 -16.80
N PHE A 550 35.63 -39.99 -16.55
CA PHE A 550 35.04 -41.23 -17.07
C PHE A 550 34.22 -41.05 -18.36
N GLY A 551 34.10 -39.82 -18.88
CA GLY A 551 33.27 -39.54 -20.06
C GLY A 551 31.77 -39.84 -19.85
N TRP A 552 31.26 -39.68 -18.62
CA TRP A 552 29.85 -39.91 -18.28
C TRP A 552 28.90 -38.75 -18.65
N GLU A 553 29.43 -37.69 -19.25
CA GLU A 553 28.69 -36.48 -19.64
C GLU A 553 27.41 -36.78 -20.43
N PRO A 554 27.40 -37.69 -21.44
CA PRO A 554 26.18 -37.98 -22.21
C PRO A 554 25.09 -38.62 -21.34
N ARG A 555 25.48 -39.52 -20.44
CA ARG A 555 24.55 -40.25 -19.56
C ARG A 555 23.94 -39.33 -18.51
N VAL A 556 24.74 -38.43 -17.96
CA VAL A 556 24.27 -37.41 -17.01
C VAL A 556 23.33 -36.40 -17.71
N ALA A 557 23.64 -36.03 -18.95
CA ALA A 557 22.79 -35.18 -19.76
C ALA A 557 21.43 -35.85 -20.07
N GLU A 558 21.41 -37.14 -20.37
CA GLU A 558 20.20 -37.92 -20.59
C GLU A 558 19.32 -37.99 -19.32
N GLN A 559 19.90 -38.30 -18.17
CA GLN A 559 19.18 -38.27 -16.88
C GLN A 559 18.56 -36.89 -16.60
N LEU A 560 19.29 -35.82 -16.91
CA LEU A 560 18.78 -34.46 -16.74
C LEU A 560 17.66 -34.15 -17.75
N ALA A 561 17.74 -34.68 -18.96
CA ALA A 561 16.72 -34.52 -19.98
C ALA A 561 15.41 -35.22 -19.59
N GLU A 562 15.47 -36.42 -19.00
CA GLU A 562 14.29 -37.12 -18.45
C GLU A 562 13.61 -36.28 -17.37
N LYS A 563 14.37 -35.75 -16.40
CA LYS A 563 13.83 -34.86 -15.35
C LYS A 563 13.21 -33.59 -15.93
N ARG A 564 13.85 -33.02 -16.96
CA ARG A 564 13.32 -31.86 -17.67
C ARG A 564 12.04 -32.19 -18.45
N ALA A 565 11.92 -33.39 -19.02
CA ALA A 565 10.71 -33.80 -19.73
C ALA A 565 9.51 -33.90 -18.77
N GLU A 566 9.71 -34.49 -17.58
CA GLU A 566 8.69 -34.49 -16.51
C GLU A 566 8.28 -33.05 -16.12
N GLU A 567 9.27 -32.18 -15.86
CA GLU A 567 9.01 -30.76 -15.53
C GLU A 567 8.22 -30.04 -16.64
N LEU A 568 8.59 -30.26 -17.90
CA LEU A 568 7.94 -29.63 -19.05
C LEU A 568 6.49 -30.08 -19.23
N GLU A 569 6.15 -31.32 -18.88
CA GLU A 569 4.77 -31.79 -18.93
C GLU A 569 3.88 -31.01 -17.94
N TYR A 570 4.35 -30.82 -16.70
CA TYR A 570 3.64 -30.02 -15.70
C TYR A 570 3.63 -28.53 -16.07
N GLN A 571 4.71 -28.00 -16.63
CA GLN A 571 4.76 -26.65 -17.16
C GLN A 571 3.72 -26.44 -18.28
N LYS A 572 3.56 -27.41 -19.19
CA LYS A 572 2.56 -27.36 -20.26
C LYS A 572 1.14 -27.39 -19.68
N LYS A 573 0.86 -28.28 -18.72
CA LYS A 573 -0.44 -28.34 -18.02
C LYS A 573 -0.74 -27.01 -17.33
N PHE A 574 0.22 -26.46 -16.58
CA PHE A 574 0.10 -25.16 -15.92
C PHE A 574 -0.24 -24.05 -16.91
N LYS A 575 0.51 -23.94 -18.02
CA LYS A 575 0.29 -22.90 -19.03
C LYS A 575 -1.04 -23.04 -19.76
N LEU A 576 -1.49 -24.27 -20.02
CA LEU A 576 -2.81 -24.53 -20.62
C LEU A 576 -3.95 -24.10 -19.68
N LEU A 577 -3.82 -24.39 -18.38
CA LEU A 577 -4.79 -23.99 -17.35
C LEU A 577 -4.81 -22.48 -17.15
N GLU A 578 -3.64 -21.83 -17.13
CA GLU A 578 -3.50 -20.38 -17.05
C GLU A 578 -4.19 -19.71 -18.25
N PHE A 579 -3.94 -20.22 -19.46
CA PHE A 579 -4.62 -19.76 -20.68
C PHE A 579 -6.14 -19.96 -20.58
N LEU A 580 -6.62 -21.13 -20.14
CA LEU A 580 -8.04 -21.41 -19.99
C LEU A 580 -8.70 -20.49 -18.95
N ASN A 581 -8.04 -20.26 -17.81
CA ASN A 581 -8.52 -19.36 -16.77
C ASN A 581 -8.67 -17.93 -17.28
N ASN A 582 -7.67 -17.43 -18.02
CA ASN A 582 -7.71 -16.10 -18.62
C ASN A 582 -8.85 -16.00 -19.64
N TYR A 583 -9.02 -17.01 -20.49
CA TYR A 583 -10.10 -17.04 -21.49
C TYR A 583 -11.48 -17.04 -20.84
N ILE A 584 -11.71 -17.88 -19.82
CA ILE A 584 -12.97 -17.93 -19.08
C ILE A 584 -13.25 -16.58 -18.41
N THR A 585 -12.24 -15.97 -17.78
CA THR A 585 -12.37 -14.66 -17.14
C THR A 585 -12.77 -13.57 -18.14
N HIS A 586 -12.25 -13.61 -19.38
CA HIS A 586 -12.67 -12.71 -20.46
C HIS A 586 -14.05 -13.02 -21.05
N LEU A 587 -14.48 -14.28 -21.00
CA LEU A 587 -15.78 -14.72 -21.54
C LEU A 587 -16.96 -14.30 -20.64
N ILE A 588 -16.75 -14.24 -19.32
CA ILE A 588 -17.81 -13.93 -18.34
C ILE A 588 -18.54 -12.60 -18.66
N PRO A 589 -17.86 -11.45 -18.88
CA PRO A 589 -18.53 -10.20 -19.23
C PRO A 589 -19.28 -10.27 -20.56
N ILE A 590 -18.77 -11.01 -21.54
CA ILE A 590 -19.41 -11.17 -22.85
C ILE A 590 -20.73 -11.93 -22.71
N VAL A 591 -20.73 -13.03 -21.97
CA VAL A 591 -21.96 -13.80 -21.70
C VAL A 591 -22.97 -12.95 -20.92
N SER A 592 -22.51 -12.24 -19.88
CA SER A 592 -23.36 -11.29 -19.14
C SER A 592 -23.98 -10.25 -20.07
N MET A 593 -23.20 -9.67 -20.97
CA MET A 593 -23.65 -8.67 -21.93
C MET A 593 -24.73 -9.24 -22.86
N VAL A 594 -24.50 -10.43 -23.42
CA VAL A 594 -25.47 -11.11 -24.31
C VAL A 594 -26.78 -11.39 -23.57
N VAL A 595 -26.72 -11.90 -22.34
CA VAL A 595 -27.92 -12.16 -21.52
C VAL A 595 -28.68 -10.87 -21.21
N THR A 596 -27.98 -9.82 -20.78
CA THR A 596 -28.60 -8.52 -20.48
C THR A 596 -29.34 -7.95 -21.68
N TYR A 597 -28.70 -7.94 -22.86
CA TYR A 597 -29.35 -7.43 -24.07
C TYR A 597 -30.46 -8.34 -24.58
N ALA A 598 -30.30 -9.67 -24.49
CA ALA A 598 -31.36 -10.61 -24.88
C ALA A 598 -32.63 -10.40 -24.05
N LEU A 599 -32.48 -10.25 -22.72
CA LEU A 599 -33.61 -9.97 -21.81
C LEU A 599 -34.17 -8.56 -21.98
N PHE A 600 -33.33 -7.57 -22.25
CA PHE A 600 -33.79 -6.21 -22.56
C PHE A 600 -34.65 -6.18 -23.83
N CYS A 601 -34.17 -6.81 -24.91
CA CYS A 601 -34.91 -6.95 -26.16
C CYS A 601 -36.20 -7.77 -25.97
N SER A 602 -36.14 -8.86 -25.18
CA SER A 602 -37.31 -9.66 -24.84
C SER A 602 -38.35 -8.83 -24.08
N ASN A 603 -37.96 -8.12 -23.03
CA ASN A 603 -38.88 -7.29 -22.23
C ASN A 603 -39.48 -6.10 -23.00
N HIS A 604 -38.71 -5.45 -23.88
CA HIS A 604 -39.23 -4.37 -24.73
C HIS A 604 -40.17 -4.91 -25.83
N SER A 605 -39.88 -6.08 -26.38
CA SER A 605 -40.80 -6.79 -27.29
C SER A 605 -42.05 -7.23 -26.52
N VAL A 606 -41.89 -7.71 -25.30
CA VAL A 606 -42.97 -8.13 -24.41
C VAL A 606 -43.83 -6.95 -24.00
N GLN A 607 -43.36 -5.71 -23.80
CA GLN A 607 -44.29 -4.56 -23.57
C GLN A 607 -45.26 -4.30 -24.74
N LYS A 608 -44.87 -4.61 -25.98
CA LYS A 608 -45.75 -4.53 -27.17
C LYS A 608 -46.76 -5.69 -27.22
N TYR A 609 -46.51 -6.78 -26.50
CA TYR A 609 -47.38 -7.97 -26.41
C TYR A 609 -48.02 -8.19 -25.02
N SER A 610 -47.62 -7.44 -24.00
CA SER A 610 -48.00 -7.52 -22.56
C SER A 610 -49.23 -6.66 -22.23
N LYS A 611 -50.05 -6.33 -23.22
CA LYS A 611 -51.50 -6.13 -23.01
C LYS A 611 -52.30 -7.42 -23.20
N CYS A 612 -51.64 -8.51 -23.61
CA CYS A 612 -52.25 -9.82 -23.76
C CYS A 612 -51.40 -10.84 -22.99
N LEU A 613 -52.03 -11.52 -22.03
CA LEU A 613 -51.51 -12.68 -21.30
C LEU A 613 -50.51 -12.37 -20.17
N GLY A 614 -51.07 -12.00 -19.03
CA GLY A 614 -50.45 -12.29 -17.74
C GLY A 614 -50.65 -13.75 -17.37
N TRP A 615 -49.57 -14.43 -17.01
CA TRP A 615 -49.49 -15.48 -15.99
C TRP A 615 -48.08 -16.11 -16.00
N TYR A 616 -47.36 -16.07 -14.88
CA TYR A 616 -47.10 -17.27 -14.07
C TYR A 616 -46.35 -16.92 -12.77
N PRO A 617 -46.70 -17.54 -11.63
CA PRO A 617 -45.97 -17.43 -10.37
C PRO A 617 -44.88 -18.51 -10.23
N GLU A 618 -43.79 -18.08 -9.63
CA GLU A 618 -42.68 -18.86 -9.11
C GLU A 618 -43.11 -19.63 -7.84
N SER A 619 -42.88 -20.94 -7.77
CA SER A 619 -42.51 -21.60 -6.50
C SER A 619 -41.81 -22.92 -6.77
N SER A 620 -40.53 -22.94 -6.39
CA SER A 620 -39.59 -24.04 -6.45
C SER A 620 -40.00 -25.19 -5.53
N LYS A 621 -40.20 -26.39 -6.09
CA LYS A 621 -40.13 -27.65 -5.35
C LYS A 621 -38.67 -28.07 -5.23
N THR A 622 -38.22 -28.30 -4.01
CA THR A 622 -36.96 -28.95 -3.68
C THR A 622 -37.09 -30.46 -3.84
N GLU A 623 -36.20 -31.09 -4.61
CA GLU A 623 -35.91 -32.51 -4.50
C GLU A 623 -34.41 -32.69 -4.24
N LEU A 624 -34.14 -33.45 -3.18
CA LEU A 624 -32.85 -33.94 -2.73
C LEU A 624 -32.37 -35.07 -3.66
N LEU A 625 -31.08 -35.09 -3.96
CA LEU A 625 -30.38 -36.23 -4.54
C LEU A 625 -29.47 -36.87 -3.49
N ASP A 626 -29.65 -38.17 -3.29
CA ASP A 626 -28.70 -39.09 -2.67
C ASP A 626 -27.56 -39.44 -3.63
N ALA A 627 -26.34 -39.58 -3.09
CA ALA A 627 -25.34 -40.58 -3.54
C ALA A 627 -24.23 -40.78 -2.48
N TYR A 628 -24.40 -41.85 -1.71
CA TYR A 628 -23.47 -42.95 -1.35
C TYR A 628 -22.06 -42.78 -0.72
N ALA A 629 -21.79 -43.73 0.21
CA ALA A 629 -20.53 -44.29 0.78
C ALA A 629 -19.63 -43.43 1.67
N ASP A 630 -18.94 -43.95 2.69
CA ASP A 630 -18.90 -45.23 3.43
C ASP A 630 -18.04 -44.96 4.70
N GLU A 631 -18.25 -45.71 5.79
CA GLU A 631 -17.20 -46.31 6.66
C GLU A 631 -17.66 -46.60 8.11
N LEU A 632 -17.84 -47.91 8.34
CA LEU A 632 -17.32 -48.75 9.44
C LEU A 632 -17.34 -48.24 10.90
N ASN A 633 -18.22 -48.89 11.68
CA ASN A 633 -18.23 -48.98 13.13
C ASN A 633 -17.10 -49.87 13.70
N GLY A 634 -16.63 -49.55 14.92
CA GLY A 634 -16.23 -50.59 15.86
C GLY A 634 -15.24 -50.23 17.00
N THR A 635 -15.78 -49.67 18.09
CA THR A 635 -15.52 -49.98 19.52
C THR A 635 -14.11 -49.88 20.18
N GLU A 636 -14.05 -49.05 21.23
CA GLU A 636 -13.18 -49.08 22.44
C GLU A 636 -13.45 -50.32 23.36
N PRO A 637 -12.67 -50.71 24.42
CA PRO A 637 -11.96 -49.85 25.43
C PRO A 637 -10.65 -50.32 26.15
N LYS A 638 -9.91 -49.36 26.77
CA LYS A 638 -9.08 -49.27 28.05
C LYS A 638 -8.40 -50.52 28.73
N PRO A 639 -7.47 -50.39 29.74
CA PRO A 639 -6.19 -49.62 29.95
C PRO A 639 -5.02 -50.43 30.64
N LEU A 640 -3.89 -49.75 30.99
CA LEU A 640 -2.77 -50.07 31.95
C LEU A 640 -1.62 -51.02 31.47
N PRO A 641 -0.37 -51.03 32.05
CA PRO A 641 0.25 -50.23 33.12
C PRO A 641 1.69 -49.69 32.85
N ALA A 642 2.21 -49.00 33.87
CA ALA A 642 3.57 -48.60 34.26
C ALA A 642 4.80 -48.99 33.41
N ALA A 643 5.65 -47.98 33.19
CA ALA A 643 7.02 -48.08 32.73
C ALA A 643 7.90 -48.89 33.70
N SER A 644 8.56 -49.92 33.18
CA SER A 644 9.71 -50.60 33.80
C SER A 644 11.00 -50.02 33.21
N ASP A 645 11.89 -49.56 34.08
CA ASP A 645 13.14 -48.85 33.77
C ASP A 645 14.28 -49.80 33.32
N ILE A 646 14.01 -50.65 32.31
CA ILE A 646 14.94 -51.71 31.85
C ILE A 646 15.04 -51.67 30.32
N ILE A 647 16.24 -51.43 29.78
CA ILE A 647 16.53 -51.43 28.34
C ILE A 647 17.05 -52.82 27.95
N GLY A 648 16.30 -53.55 27.14
CA GLY A 648 16.69 -54.87 26.67
C GLY A 648 15.69 -55.48 25.67
N PHE A 649 16.08 -56.61 25.09
CA PHE A 649 15.26 -57.41 24.19
C PHE A 649 14.91 -58.74 24.86
N LYS A 650 13.66 -59.20 24.70
CA LYS A 650 13.23 -60.52 25.15
C LYS A 650 12.48 -61.21 24.01
N ASP A 651 13.07 -62.28 23.48
CA ASP A 651 12.51 -63.11 22.40
C ASP A 651 11.97 -62.30 21.20
N THR A 652 12.81 -61.41 20.65
CA THR A 652 12.40 -60.51 19.55
C THR A 652 13.07 -60.87 18.23
N SER A 653 12.30 -60.77 17.14
CA SER A 653 12.81 -60.87 15.77
C SER A 653 12.57 -59.57 14.99
N PHE A 654 13.63 -59.00 14.43
CA PHE A 654 13.54 -57.79 13.60
C PHE A 654 13.89 -58.10 12.15
N THR A 655 13.11 -57.55 11.21
CA THR A 655 13.33 -57.66 9.77
C THR A 655 13.23 -56.31 9.11
N TRP A 656 14.08 -56.04 8.13
CA TRP A 656 14.04 -54.80 7.35
C TRP A 656 12.90 -54.72 6.33
N ALA A 657 12.26 -55.85 6.02
CA ALA A 657 11.22 -55.95 5.00
C ALA A 657 9.91 -56.48 5.61
N ASN A 658 8.79 -55.80 5.33
CA ASN A 658 7.45 -56.27 5.65
C ASN A 658 7.03 -57.33 4.62
N ASN A 659 6.80 -58.57 5.06
CA ASN A 659 6.39 -59.67 4.20
C ASN A 659 4.87 -59.65 3.95
N ASN A 660 4.35 -58.57 3.35
CA ASN A 660 2.95 -58.50 2.90
C ASN A 660 2.75 -58.49 1.38
N ASP A 661 3.82 -58.61 0.57
CA ASP A 661 3.67 -58.84 -0.86
C ASP A 661 4.07 -60.28 -1.22
N GLY A 662 3.04 -61.09 -1.48
CA GLY A 662 3.20 -62.42 -2.05
C GLY A 662 3.67 -62.35 -3.50
N THR A 663 4.99 -62.42 -3.71
CA THR A 663 5.55 -62.91 -4.97
C THR A 663 6.77 -63.80 -4.70
N LEU A 664 6.65 -65.07 -5.10
CA LEU A 664 7.70 -66.08 -4.99
C LEU A 664 8.83 -65.81 -5.99
N THR A 665 10.00 -65.42 -5.49
CA THR A 665 11.28 -65.70 -6.18
C THR A 665 12.33 -66.19 -5.16
N PRO A 666 12.93 -67.38 -5.35
CA PRO A 666 13.77 -67.99 -4.32
C PRO A 666 15.22 -67.54 -4.47
N ARG A 667 15.57 -66.29 -4.13
CA ARG A 667 17.00 -65.91 -4.04
C ARG A 667 17.38 -64.65 -3.25
N ARG A 668 16.57 -64.19 -2.29
CA ARG A 668 17.01 -63.21 -1.27
C ARG A 668 16.78 -63.81 0.11
N ARG A 669 17.85 -64.17 0.83
CA ARG A 669 17.73 -64.50 2.26
C ARG A 669 17.39 -63.22 2.99
N ASN A 670 16.15 -63.08 3.46
CA ASN A 670 15.73 -61.98 4.31
C ASN A 670 16.55 -62.05 5.60
N PHE A 671 17.42 -61.06 5.82
CA PHE A 671 18.17 -60.94 7.06
C PHE A 671 17.17 -60.68 8.19
N THR A 672 17.04 -61.65 9.10
CA THR A 672 16.21 -61.57 10.29
C THR A 672 17.13 -61.59 11.50
N LEU A 673 17.17 -60.49 12.24
CA LEU A 673 17.89 -60.44 13.51
C LEU A 673 17.02 -61.13 14.55
N ARG A 674 17.36 -62.37 14.92
CA ARG A 674 16.70 -63.12 16.00
C ARG A 674 17.55 -63.04 17.25
N ILE A 675 16.97 -62.56 18.34
CA ILE A 675 17.57 -62.60 19.67
C ILE A 675 16.73 -63.59 20.47
N GLU A 676 17.25 -64.80 20.64
CA GLU A 676 16.62 -65.86 21.43
C GLU A 676 17.05 -65.69 22.90
N GLY A 677 16.09 -65.59 23.81
CA GLY A 677 16.30 -65.34 25.23
C GLY A 677 16.23 -63.86 25.64
N GLU A 678 16.84 -63.54 26.78
CA GLU A 678 16.81 -62.23 27.41
C GLU A 678 18.17 -61.51 27.25
N LEU A 679 18.17 -60.36 26.56
CA LEU A 679 19.35 -59.50 26.38
C LEU A 679 19.11 -58.15 27.06
N PHE A 680 19.72 -57.92 28.22
CA PHE A 680 19.62 -56.67 28.97
C PHE A 680 20.92 -55.87 28.94
N PHE A 681 20.83 -54.56 28.71
CA PHE A 681 21.98 -53.65 28.80
C PHE A 681 22.15 -53.18 30.24
N LYS A 682 23.35 -53.36 30.82
CA LYS A 682 23.63 -52.91 32.19
C LYS A 682 23.86 -51.39 32.20
N ARG A 683 23.11 -50.65 33.02
CA ARG A 683 23.33 -49.21 33.25
C ARG A 683 24.66 -48.97 33.97
N GLY A 684 25.38 -47.91 33.58
CA GLY A 684 26.66 -47.54 34.21
C GLY A 684 27.86 -48.43 33.84
N CYS A 685 27.66 -49.42 32.98
CA CYS A 685 28.72 -50.30 32.48
C CYS A 685 28.94 -50.10 30.98
N VAL A 686 30.17 -50.32 30.51
CA VAL A 686 30.45 -50.39 29.07
C VAL A 686 29.90 -51.71 28.54
N ASN A 687 28.80 -51.65 27.78
CA ASN A 687 28.25 -52.81 27.08
C ASN A 687 28.94 -52.94 25.70
N LEU A 688 29.58 -54.08 25.44
CA LEU A 688 30.34 -54.31 24.21
C LEU A 688 29.59 -55.30 23.29
N VAL A 689 29.35 -54.91 22.04
CA VAL A 689 28.73 -55.76 21.00
C VAL A 689 29.77 -56.08 19.92
N VAL A 690 30.21 -57.34 19.83
CA VAL A 690 31.28 -57.77 18.90
C VAL A 690 30.76 -58.84 17.92
N GLY A 691 31.28 -58.85 16.70
CA GLY A 691 31.01 -59.88 15.70
C GLY A 691 31.66 -59.57 14.35
N PRO A 692 31.65 -60.50 13.38
CA PRO A 692 32.24 -60.32 12.05
C PRO A 692 31.49 -59.27 11.20
N THR A 693 32.12 -58.74 10.16
CA THR A 693 31.49 -57.80 9.20
C THR A 693 30.22 -58.41 8.61
N GLY A 694 29.09 -57.69 8.68
CA GLY A 694 27.78 -58.19 8.25
C GLY A 694 26.96 -58.97 9.30
N SER A 695 27.41 -59.07 10.56
CA SER A 695 26.71 -59.83 11.61
C SER A 695 25.48 -59.14 12.24
N GLY A 696 25.00 -58.01 11.70
CA GLY A 696 23.82 -57.31 12.23
C GLY A 696 24.03 -56.34 13.39
N LYS A 697 25.28 -56.00 13.77
CA LYS A 697 25.60 -55.07 14.88
C LYS A 697 24.92 -53.70 14.74
N THR A 698 24.95 -53.11 13.55
CA THR A 698 24.30 -51.83 13.27
C THR A 698 22.78 -51.95 13.32
N SER A 699 22.23 -53.07 12.84
CA SER A 699 20.78 -53.33 12.91
C SER A 699 20.28 -53.51 14.34
N LEU A 700 21.10 -54.07 15.23
CA LEU A 700 20.78 -54.21 16.66
C LEU A 700 20.70 -52.84 17.37
N LEU A 701 21.59 -51.89 17.02
CA LEU A 701 21.51 -50.53 17.53
C LEU A 701 20.31 -49.75 16.97
N MET A 702 19.98 -49.94 15.70
CA MET A 702 18.79 -49.31 15.10
C MET A 702 17.48 -49.85 15.68
N ALA A 703 17.41 -51.14 16.00
CA ALA A 703 16.25 -51.72 16.69
C ALA A 703 16.02 -51.16 18.10
N LEU A 704 17.08 -50.64 18.77
CA LEU A 704 16.97 -49.94 20.06
C LEU A 704 16.47 -48.49 19.92
N LEU A 705 16.60 -47.89 18.72
CA LEU A 705 16.23 -46.51 18.44
C LEU A 705 14.76 -46.34 18.02
N GLY A 706 14.08 -47.45 17.67
CA GLY A 706 12.70 -47.45 17.17
C GLY A 706 12.64 -47.71 15.67
#